data_AF-A0A0X8JI05-F1
#
_entry.id   AF-A0A0X8JI05-F1
#
_cell.length_a   1.000
_cell.length_b   1.000
_cell.length_c   1.000
_cell.angle_alpha   90.00
_cell.angle_beta   90.00
_cell.angle_gamma   90.00
#
_symmetry.space_group_name_H-M   'P 1'
#
loop_
_entity.id
_entity.type
_entity.pdbx_description
1 polymer ?
#
loop_
_entity_poly.entity_id
_entity_poly.type
_entity_poly.pdbx_seq_one_letter_code
_entity_poly.pdbx_strand_id
1 'polypeptide(L)'
;MSTLLYNVIAAVLALAILYGLNLMSNVKTAVRGNILSAAAMACAILITMYKDNSLGSPTLWVAIALGTAFGLFLSNKVKMIQMPQLVAFLHGFGGGAAALVGLIMLTDVGTPSAFHRIDACLALCSGMTTIAGSFVAAGKLHQLLPQRPIVLSNHSRIINILLGIMLVALCIYNIAPTFLPWFFIFVMFATGALFGIVFTIRVGGADMPITISLLNSMGGISCAIAGFAVSDPLLIAVGGIVGSAGLMLTRVMCKAMNRKLMPILLGQSSVAGKSGVRAAAAAKAPASQTPKAAQPAQAAAQKDAEIAKLLTTAKNVIIVPGYGMALAQAQHKVKQLADALEARGAKVNYAIHPVAGRMPGHMNVLLAEANVDYEHLLEMDTVNPMFADADLVVIVGANDVVNPAANTAEGTPIYGMPILEADKAKAVIICNYDEKPGYAGVPNPLYTKPGVYMLLGDAAKTVGALAGYAAGQAPASAAAAPAETGAADTAAEAARLLTTAKNVIIVPGYGMALAQAQHKVKQLADALEARGAKVNYAIHPVAGRMPGHMNVLLAEANVDYEHLLEMDTVNPMFPDADLAIIIGANDVVNPAANTAEGTPIYGMPILEVDKAKAVIVCNYDEKPGYAGVDNPLYTKPGVIMMLGDAAQTVGALAGYAAGQVPASAAAAQAEPAKDADSEAARLLTTAKKVIIVPGYGMALAQAQHKVKQLADALEERGAEVDYAIHPVAGRMPGHMNVLLAEANVDYEHLLEMDTVNPMFADADLVVIVGANDVVNPAANTAEGTPIYGMPILEADRAKAVIICNYDEKPGYAGVDNPLYTKPGVIMMLGDAAQTVGNLVKLASGAAPAASAEAASEKAEAQDATQALKTAKNVIIVPGYGMALAQAQHKVKQLADVLEERGATVNYAIHPVAGRMPGHMNVLLAEANVDYEHLLEMDTVNPMFADADLVIIVGANDVVNPAANTAEGTPIYGMPILEADRAKAVIICNYDEKPGYAGVDNPLYTKPGVTLLLGDAGASLDKLLAMAR
;
A
#
# COMPACT_ATOMS: atom_id res chain seq x y z
N MET A 1 39.43 -38.52 -5.08
CA MET A 1 39.06 -39.01 -3.74
C MET A 1 38.56 -40.44 -3.84
N SER A 2 38.78 -41.33 -2.85
CA SER A 2 38.20 -42.68 -2.90
C SER A 2 36.69 -42.65 -2.65
N THR A 3 35.93 -43.55 -3.29
CA THR A 3 34.47 -43.64 -3.12
C THR A 3 34.07 -43.88 -1.67
N LEU A 4 34.84 -44.68 -0.93
CA LEU A 4 34.60 -44.93 0.49
C LEU A 4 34.71 -43.64 1.31
N LEU A 5 35.76 -42.84 1.08
CA LEU A 5 35.96 -41.58 1.78
C LEU A 5 34.85 -40.57 1.45
N TYR A 6 34.44 -40.49 0.18
CA TYR A 6 33.30 -39.66 -0.22
C TYR A 6 32.02 -40.05 0.52
N ASN A 7 31.69 -41.34 0.55
CA ASN A 7 30.46 -41.84 1.17
C ASN A 7 30.43 -41.57 2.69
N VAL A 8 31.59 -41.69 3.36
CA VAL A 8 31.70 -41.34 4.79
C VAL A 8 31.46 -39.84 5.01
N ILE A 9 32.09 -38.98 4.21
CA ILE A 9 31.90 -37.53 4.31
C ILE A 9 30.44 -37.16 4.00
N ALA A 10 29.86 -37.75 2.95
CA ALA A 10 28.47 -37.55 2.57
C ALA A 10 27.50 -37.94 3.71
N ALA A 11 27.74 -39.07 4.37
CA ALA A 11 26.93 -39.49 5.52
C ALA A 11 27.04 -38.49 6.68
N VAL A 12 28.25 -38.02 7.00
CA VAL A 12 28.47 -37.00 8.05
C VAL A 12 27.75 -35.69 7.71
N LEU A 13 27.84 -35.23 6.47
CA LEU A 13 27.18 -33.99 6.02
C LEU A 13 25.65 -34.13 6.05
N ALA A 14 25.10 -35.26 5.61
CA ALA A 14 23.67 -35.53 5.68
C ALA A 14 23.17 -35.56 7.14
N LEU A 15 23.93 -36.17 8.05
CA LEU A 15 23.64 -36.16 9.48
C LEU A 15 23.75 -34.75 10.08
N ALA A 16 24.72 -33.94 9.65
CA ALA A 16 24.86 -32.56 10.08
C ALA A 16 23.66 -31.70 9.63
N ILE A 17 23.17 -31.88 8.40
CA ILE A 17 21.95 -31.23 7.90
C ILE A 17 20.73 -31.67 8.70
N LEU A 18 20.58 -32.97 8.96
CA LEU A 18 19.48 -33.50 9.77
C LEU A 18 19.51 -32.96 11.21
N TYR A 19 20.69 -32.89 11.81
CA TYR A 19 20.88 -32.32 13.14
C TYR A 19 20.61 -30.81 13.14
N GLY A 20 21.03 -30.08 12.08
CA GLY A 20 20.69 -28.68 11.88
C GLY A 20 19.17 -28.45 11.81
N LEU A 21 18.44 -29.29 11.08
CA LEU A 21 16.97 -29.29 11.05
C LEU A 21 16.35 -29.54 12.44
N ASN A 22 16.91 -30.49 13.21
CA ASN A 22 16.48 -30.72 14.58
C ASN A 22 16.70 -29.48 15.47
N LEU A 23 17.84 -28.80 15.34
CA LEU A 23 18.11 -27.56 16.07
C LEU A 23 17.17 -26.42 15.64
N MET A 24 16.71 -26.40 14.38
CA MET A 24 15.72 -25.43 13.90
C MET A 24 14.31 -25.68 14.44
N SER A 25 14.01 -26.86 14.98
CA SER A 25 12.73 -27.12 15.65
C SER A 25 12.60 -26.44 17.02
N ASN A 26 13.70 -25.92 17.58
CA ASN A 26 13.72 -25.21 18.85
C ASN A 26 14.21 -23.77 18.65
N VAL A 27 13.42 -22.79 19.11
CA VAL A 27 13.70 -21.36 18.95
C VAL A 27 15.12 -20.98 19.39
N LYS A 28 15.54 -21.39 20.60
CA LYS A 28 16.85 -21.04 21.19
C LYS A 28 18.04 -21.53 20.35
N THR A 29 17.86 -22.60 19.59
CA THR A 29 18.92 -23.21 18.77
C THR A 29 18.75 -22.96 17.27
N ALA A 30 17.67 -22.28 16.85
CA ALA A 30 17.30 -22.19 15.44
C ALA A 30 18.38 -21.52 14.58
N VAL A 31 18.96 -20.42 15.06
CA VAL A 31 20.06 -19.73 14.35
C VAL A 31 21.27 -20.65 14.18
N ARG A 32 21.65 -21.38 15.24
CA ARG A 32 22.77 -22.34 15.18
C ARG A 32 22.47 -23.49 14.23
N GLY A 33 21.24 -23.98 14.24
CA GLY A 33 20.76 -25.02 13.32
C GLY A 33 20.82 -24.59 11.85
N ASN A 34 20.43 -23.35 11.57
CA ASN A 34 20.52 -22.77 10.23
C ASN A 34 21.98 -22.62 9.77
N ILE A 35 22.85 -22.05 10.62
CA ILE A 35 24.29 -21.91 10.32
C ILE A 35 24.93 -23.28 10.07
N LEU A 36 24.63 -24.29 10.90
CA LEU A 36 25.14 -25.65 10.71
C LEU A 36 24.70 -26.23 9.37
N SER A 37 23.42 -26.13 9.02
CA SER A 37 22.88 -26.61 7.74
C SER A 37 23.51 -25.89 6.55
N ALA A 38 23.69 -24.57 6.63
CA ALA A 38 24.33 -23.77 5.58
C ALA A 38 25.80 -24.15 5.40
N ALA A 39 26.56 -24.30 6.48
CA ALA A 39 27.95 -24.73 6.44
C ALA A 39 28.10 -26.15 5.89
N ALA A 40 27.23 -27.08 6.30
CA ALA A 40 27.20 -28.44 5.79
C ALA A 40 26.87 -28.48 4.29
N MET A 41 25.95 -27.64 3.82
CA MET A 41 25.61 -27.52 2.39
C MET A 41 26.77 -26.92 1.57
N ALA A 42 27.44 -25.88 2.07
CA ALA A 42 28.62 -25.34 1.42
C ALA A 42 29.73 -26.39 1.30
N CYS A 43 29.97 -27.16 2.38
CA CYS A 43 30.91 -28.28 2.35
C CYS A 43 30.48 -29.38 1.37
N ALA A 44 29.17 -29.69 1.28
CA ALA A 44 28.61 -30.64 0.32
C ALA A 44 28.90 -30.24 -1.13
N ILE A 45 28.73 -28.96 -1.48
CA ILE A 45 29.05 -28.45 -2.82
C ILE A 45 30.55 -28.61 -3.10
N LEU A 46 31.41 -28.17 -2.18
CA LEU A 46 32.87 -28.22 -2.37
C LEU A 46 33.41 -29.65 -2.47
N ILE A 47 32.91 -30.57 -1.65
CA ILE A 47 33.38 -31.96 -1.66
C ILE A 47 32.94 -32.70 -2.92
N THR A 48 31.74 -32.42 -3.44
CA THR A 48 31.26 -32.94 -4.73
C THR A 48 32.11 -32.41 -5.88
N MET A 49 32.39 -31.10 -5.90
CA MET A 49 33.29 -30.50 -6.90
C MET A 49 34.70 -31.11 -6.86
N TYR A 50 35.22 -31.40 -5.66
CA TYR A 50 36.52 -32.06 -5.51
C TYR A 50 36.50 -33.52 -5.99
N LYS A 51 35.43 -34.27 -5.68
CA LYS A 51 35.23 -35.65 -6.14
C LYS A 51 35.23 -35.73 -7.67
N ASP A 52 34.51 -34.82 -8.32
CA ASP A 52 34.31 -34.83 -9.77
C ASP A 52 35.42 -34.09 -10.54
N ASN A 53 36.44 -33.60 -9.81
CA ASN A 53 37.56 -32.82 -10.36
C ASN A 53 37.12 -31.54 -11.10
N SER A 54 36.01 -30.95 -10.65
CA SER A 54 35.36 -29.79 -11.28
C SER A 54 35.78 -28.44 -10.69
N LEU A 55 36.62 -28.44 -9.65
CA LEU A 55 37.08 -27.22 -8.96
C LEU A 55 37.78 -26.21 -9.89
N GLY A 56 38.45 -26.70 -10.94
CA GLY A 56 39.15 -25.86 -11.92
C GLY A 56 38.25 -25.26 -13.00
N SER A 57 36.95 -25.59 -13.03
CA SER A 57 36.03 -25.14 -14.09
C SER A 57 35.56 -23.69 -13.85
N PRO A 58 35.95 -22.72 -14.71
CA PRO A 58 35.52 -21.33 -14.53
C PRO A 58 34.01 -21.15 -14.76
N THR A 59 33.42 -21.93 -15.68
CA THR A 59 31.99 -21.86 -15.99
C THR A 59 31.13 -22.26 -14.80
N LEU A 60 31.56 -23.25 -14.02
CA LEU A 60 30.88 -23.68 -12.81
C LEU A 60 30.89 -22.59 -11.73
N TRP A 61 32.04 -21.94 -11.51
CA TRP A 61 32.16 -20.83 -10.56
C TRP A 61 31.32 -19.62 -10.96
N VAL A 62 31.27 -19.28 -12.25
CA VAL A 62 30.40 -18.21 -12.77
C VAL A 62 28.93 -18.55 -12.53
N ALA A 63 28.50 -19.79 -12.80
CA ALA A 63 27.12 -20.21 -12.54
C ALA A 63 26.75 -20.14 -11.05
N ILE A 64 27.64 -20.60 -10.15
CA ILE A 64 27.46 -20.51 -8.69
C ILE A 64 27.39 -19.04 -8.27
N ALA A 65 28.27 -18.18 -8.79
CA ALA A 65 28.30 -16.76 -8.46
C ALA A 65 27.01 -16.04 -8.91
N LEU A 66 26.54 -16.29 -10.14
CA LEU A 66 25.29 -15.72 -10.64
C LEU A 66 24.07 -16.19 -9.84
N GLY A 67 23.98 -17.48 -9.55
CA GLY A 67 22.89 -18.04 -8.73
C GLY A 67 22.91 -17.48 -7.31
N THR A 68 24.09 -17.36 -6.70
CA THR A 68 24.26 -16.79 -5.35
C THR A 68 23.90 -15.30 -5.33
N ALA A 69 24.39 -14.52 -6.28
CA ALA A 69 24.09 -13.09 -6.39
C ALA A 69 22.58 -12.85 -6.61
N PHE A 70 21.95 -13.64 -7.49
CA PHE A 70 20.51 -13.57 -7.73
C PHE A 70 19.71 -13.93 -6.46
N GLY A 71 20.10 -14.99 -5.76
CA GLY A 71 19.47 -15.41 -4.50
C GLY A 71 19.58 -14.35 -3.40
N LEU A 72 20.78 -13.77 -3.21
CA LEU A 72 21.02 -12.72 -2.22
C LEU A 72 20.28 -11.41 -2.54
N PHE A 73 20.24 -11.03 -3.81
CA PHE A 73 19.48 -9.86 -4.26
C PHE A 73 17.98 -10.03 -3.95
N LEU A 74 17.41 -11.19 -4.26
CA LEU A 74 16.01 -11.50 -3.96
C LEU A 74 15.74 -11.55 -2.46
N SER A 75 16.58 -12.21 -1.67
CA SER A 75 16.36 -12.32 -0.22
C SER A 75 16.42 -10.97 0.49
N ASN A 76 17.24 -10.03 0.02
CA ASN A 76 17.42 -8.72 0.66
C ASN A 76 16.35 -7.69 0.26
N LYS A 77 15.76 -7.84 -0.94
CA LYS A 77 14.78 -6.86 -1.47
C LYS A 77 13.34 -7.18 -1.05
N VAL A 78 13.03 -8.44 -0.78
CA VAL A 78 11.66 -8.92 -0.51
C VAL A 78 11.23 -8.58 0.92
N LYS A 79 10.03 -8.01 1.08
CA LYS A 79 9.46 -7.68 2.39
C LYS A 79 9.07 -8.94 3.16
N MET A 80 9.07 -8.91 4.50
CA MET A 80 8.69 -10.08 5.32
C MET A 80 7.28 -10.63 5.00
N ILE A 81 6.33 -9.75 4.66
CA ILE A 81 4.97 -10.14 4.24
C ILE A 81 4.94 -10.94 2.92
N GLN A 82 6.02 -10.90 2.14
CA GLN A 82 6.17 -11.56 0.84
C GLN A 82 6.98 -12.86 0.91
N MET A 83 7.39 -13.29 2.11
CA MET A 83 8.16 -14.52 2.31
C MET A 83 7.48 -15.78 1.74
N PRO A 84 6.15 -15.99 1.85
CA PRO A 84 5.52 -17.20 1.34
C PRO A 84 5.68 -17.40 -0.18
N GLN A 85 5.51 -16.34 -0.98
CA GLN A 85 5.72 -16.43 -2.42
C GLN A 85 7.19 -16.57 -2.81
N LEU A 86 8.11 -15.97 -2.05
CA LEU A 86 9.54 -16.14 -2.29
C LEU A 86 9.95 -17.59 -2.03
N VAL A 87 9.49 -18.18 -0.92
CA VAL A 87 9.74 -19.58 -0.58
C VAL A 87 9.16 -20.51 -1.65
N ALA A 88 7.92 -20.27 -2.11
CA ALA A 88 7.34 -21.01 -3.21
C ALA A 88 8.20 -20.91 -4.48
N PHE A 89 8.63 -19.71 -4.85
CA PHE A 89 9.45 -19.46 -6.03
C PHE A 89 10.81 -20.17 -5.96
N LEU A 90 11.52 -20.09 -4.83
CA LEU A 90 12.83 -20.70 -4.63
C LEU A 90 12.78 -22.24 -4.64
N HIS A 91 11.75 -22.85 -4.06
CA HIS A 91 11.57 -24.31 -4.15
C HIS A 91 11.36 -24.80 -5.58
N GLY A 92 10.74 -23.96 -6.43
CA GLY A 92 10.59 -24.26 -7.85
C GLY A 92 11.92 -24.50 -8.55
N PHE A 93 12.97 -23.72 -8.24
CA PHE A 93 14.30 -23.93 -8.81
C PHE A 93 14.95 -25.25 -8.37
N GLY A 94 14.69 -25.72 -7.15
CA GLY A 94 15.15 -27.05 -6.70
C GLY A 94 14.55 -28.19 -7.54
N GLY A 95 13.24 -28.13 -7.80
CA GLY A 95 12.56 -29.07 -8.71
C GLY A 95 13.07 -28.95 -10.16
N GLY A 96 13.29 -27.73 -10.64
CA GLY A 96 13.88 -27.48 -11.96
C GLY A 96 15.28 -28.04 -12.12
N ALA A 97 16.13 -27.93 -11.09
CA ALA A 97 17.46 -28.53 -11.09
C ALA A 97 17.40 -30.06 -11.18
N ALA A 98 16.50 -30.71 -10.44
CA ALA A 98 16.27 -32.15 -10.55
C ALA A 98 15.78 -32.56 -11.96
N ALA A 99 14.90 -31.76 -12.57
CA ALA A 99 14.45 -32.00 -13.95
C ALA A 99 15.59 -31.86 -14.97
N LEU A 100 16.47 -30.87 -14.80
CA LEU A 100 17.65 -30.68 -15.63
C LEU A 100 18.63 -31.85 -15.50
N VAL A 101 18.89 -32.33 -14.29
CA VAL A 101 19.72 -33.53 -14.06
C VAL A 101 19.11 -34.75 -14.77
N GLY A 102 17.80 -34.96 -14.64
CA GLY A 102 17.08 -36.02 -15.35
C GLY A 102 17.22 -35.88 -16.87
N LEU A 103 17.02 -34.69 -17.41
CA LEU A 103 17.17 -34.41 -18.85
C LEU A 103 18.58 -34.75 -19.35
N ILE A 104 19.62 -34.26 -18.67
CA ILE A 104 21.02 -34.50 -19.04
C ILE A 104 21.33 -36.01 -19.02
N MET A 105 20.87 -36.75 -18.00
CA MET A 105 21.05 -38.20 -17.94
C MET A 105 20.39 -38.94 -19.11
N LEU A 106 19.28 -38.42 -19.65
CA LEU A 106 18.57 -39.02 -20.78
C LEU A 106 19.16 -38.66 -22.15
N THR A 107 19.87 -37.53 -22.26
CA THR A 107 20.35 -37.00 -23.55
C THR A 107 21.85 -37.17 -23.76
N ASP A 108 22.64 -37.08 -22.70
CA ASP A 108 24.10 -36.93 -22.79
C ASP A 108 24.84 -38.19 -22.27
N VAL A 109 24.20 -38.99 -21.41
CA VAL A 109 24.83 -40.15 -20.76
C VAL A 109 24.49 -41.44 -21.50
N GLY A 110 25.02 -41.61 -22.71
CA GLY A 110 25.03 -42.90 -23.44
C GLY A 110 23.72 -43.71 -23.40
N THR A 111 23.79 -45.03 -23.28
CA THR A 111 22.63 -45.89 -22.97
C THR A 111 22.63 -46.23 -21.48
N PRO A 112 21.94 -45.45 -20.63
CA PRO A 112 21.93 -45.71 -19.20
C PRO A 112 21.28 -47.06 -18.90
N SER A 113 21.69 -47.69 -17.78
CA SER A 113 21.03 -48.90 -17.28
C SER A 113 19.53 -48.64 -17.12
N ALA A 114 18.70 -49.70 -17.17
CA ALA A 114 17.26 -49.54 -16.98
C ALA A 114 16.91 -48.84 -15.66
N PHE A 115 17.68 -49.10 -14.59
CA PHE A 115 17.53 -48.44 -13.30
C PHE A 115 17.76 -46.93 -13.40
N HIS A 116 18.93 -46.49 -13.85
CA HIS A 116 19.25 -45.05 -13.96
C HIS A 116 18.33 -44.32 -14.94
N ARG A 117 17.91 -45.00 -16.01
CA ARG A 117 16.98 -44.43 -17.01
C ARG A 117 15.61 -44.18 -16.42
N ILE A 118 15.06 -45.13 -15.66
CA ILE A 118 13.77 -44.96 -14.97
C ILE A 118 13.84 -43.79 -14.00
N ASP A 119 14.90 -43.71 -13.19
CA ASP A 119 15.07 -42.62 -12.23
C ASP A 119 15.23 -41.26 -12.92
N ALA A 120 15.96 -41.19 -14.04
CA ALA A 120 16.09 -39.97 -14.83
C ALA A 120 14.74 -39.51 -15.43
N CYS A 121 13.93 -40.45 -15.93
CA CYS A 121 12.57 -40.15 -16.39
C CYS A 121 11.68 -39.63 -15.24
N LEU A 122 11.75 -40.26 -14.06
CA LEU A 122 11.00 -39.83 -12.89
C LEU A 122 11.44 -38.45 -12.40
N ALA A 123 12.75 -38.17 -12.35
CA ALA A 123 13.30 -36.88 -11.98
C ALA A 123 12.86 -35.76 -12.93
N LEU A 124 12.82 -36.03 -14.24
CA LEU A 124 12.29 -35.10 -15.24
C LEU A 124 10.81 -34.79 -14.98
N CYS A 125 9.98 -35.81 -14.85
CA CYS A 125 8.53 -35.66 -14.63
C CYS A 125 8.21 -34.93 -13.32
N SER A 126 8.81 -35.37 -12.21
CA SER A 126 8.54 -34.82 -10.87
C SER A 126 9.15 -33.44 -10.68
N GLY A 127 10.33 -33.19 -11.25
CA GLY A 127 10.97 -31.88 -11.25
C GLY A 127 10.18 -30.84 -12.03
N MET A 128 9.69 -31.20 -13.23
CA MET A 128 8.83 -30.31 -14.04
C MET A 128 7.48 -30.03 -13.38
N THR A 129 6.90 -31.02 -12.71
CA THR A 129 5.70 -30.83 -11.88
C THR A 129 5.96 -29.81 -10.76
N THR A 130 7.11 -29.94 -10.09
CA THR A 130 7.45 -29.12 -8.93
C THR A 130 7.72 -27.66 -9.31
N ILE A 131 8.52 -27.41 -10.35
CA ILE A 131 8.81 -26.03 -10.78
C ILE A 131 7.54 -25.33 -11.28
N ALA A 132 6.75 -26.00 -12.12
CA ALA A 132 5.56 -25.41 -12.70
C ALA A 132 4.48 -25.14 -11.64
N GLY A 133 4.26 -26.08 -10.72
CA GLY A 133 3.35 -25.88 -9.60
C GLY A 133 3.81 -24.77 -8.66
N SER A 134 5.10 -24.73 -8.33
CA SER A 134 5.68 -23.71 -7.44
C SER A 134 5.55 -22.30 -8.01
N PHE A 135 5.71 -22.13 -9.33
CA PHE A 135 5.53 -20.84 -9.98
C PHE A 135 4.06 -20.40 -10.00
N VAL A 136 3.11 -21.32 -10.18
CA VAL A 136 1.68 -21.01 -10.03
C VAL A 136 1.35 -20.60 -8.60
N ALA A 137 1.88 -21.30 -7.59
CA ALA A 137 1.67 -20.93 -6.18
C ALA A 137 2.27 -19.55 -5.85
N ALA A 138 3.49 -19.28 -6.31
CA ALA A 138 4.14 -17.98 -6.16
C ALA A 138 3.36 -16.88 -6.87
N GLY A 139 2.92 -17.10 -8.12
CA GLY A 139 2.13 -16.15 -8.90
C GLY A 139 0.79 -15.82 -8.26
N LYS A 140 0.11 -16.79 -7.64
CA LYS A 140 -1.12 -16.55 -6.88
C LYS A 140 -0.91 -15.69 -5.64
N LEU A 141 0.14 -15.98 -4.87
CA LEU A 141 0.45 -15.22 -3.66
C LEU A 141 1.00 -13.83 -3.98
N HIS A 142 1.72 -13.68 -5.09
CA HIS A 142 2.14 -12.38 -5.64
C HIS A 142 1.03 -11.65 -6.42
N GLN A 143 -0.17 -12.23 -6.50
CA GLN A 143 -1.35 -11.66 -7.18
C GLN A 143 -1.18 -11.42 -8.69
N LEU A 144 -0.18 -12.07 -9.32
CA LEU A 144 -0.10 -12.18 -10.78
C LEU A 144 -1.19 -13.10 -11.33
N LEU A 145 -1.65 -14.04 -10.51
CA LEU A 145 -2.77 -14.94 -10.79
C LEU A 145 -3.88 -14.75 -9.75
N PRO A 146 -5.17 -14.96 -10.10
CA PRO A 146 -6.26 -14.90 -9.13
C PRO A 146 -6.04 -15.86 -7.96
N GLN A 147 -6.23 -15.38 -6.74
CA GLN A 147 -6.10 -16.21 -5.53
C GLN A 147 -7.25 -17.21 -5.36
N ARG A 148 -8.40 -16.98 -6.01
CA ARG A 148 -9.52 -17.93 -5.97
C ARG A 148 -9.18 -19.25 -6.68
N PRO A 149 -9.72 -20.39 -6.23
CA PRO A 149 -9.64 -21.65 -6.97
C PRO A 149 -10.10 -21.51 -8.42
N ILE A 150 -9.29 -21.94 -9.39
CA ILE A 150 -9.68 -22.01 -10.81
C ILE A 150 -9.90 -23.47 -11.17
N VAL A 151 -11.16 -23.87 -11.31
CA VAL A 151 -11.55 -25.24 -11.67
C VAL A 151 -11.91 -25.28 -13.15
N LEU A 152 -11.07 -25.96 -13.95
CA LEU A 152 -11.31 -26.17 -15.38
C LEU A 152 -12.49 -27.14 -15.62
N SER A 153 -13.17 -27.00 -16.74
CA SER A 153 -14.16 -28.00 -17.19
C SER A 153 -13.50 -29.38 -17.29
N ASN A 154 -14.11 -30.40 -16.68
CA ASN A 154 -13.56 -31.76 -16.61
C ASN A 154 -12.16 -31.86 -15.95
N HIS A 155 -11.84 -30.98 -15.00
CA HIS A 155 -10.52 -30.89 -14.36
C HIS A 155 -9.89 -32.25 -13.96
N SER A 156 -10.64 -33.11 -13.26
CA SER A 156 -10.13 -34.42 -12.83
C SER A 156 -9.79 -35.35 -14.01
N ARG A 157 -10.53 -35.25 -15.11
CA ARG A 157 -10.20 -36.01 -16.33
C ARG A 157 -8.92 -35.48 -16.96
N ILE A 158 -8.74 -34.16 -17.00
CA ILE A 158 -7.51 -33.53 -17.52
C ILE A 158 -6.29 -34.02 -16.72
N ILE A 159 -6.35 -33.97 -15.39
CA ILE A 159 -5.27 -34.47 -14.51
C ILE A 159 -4.96 -35.94 -14.80
N ASN A 160 -5.99 -36.80 -14.87
CA ASN A 160 -5.79 -38.23 -15.12
C ASN A 160 -5.23 -38.51 -16.51
N ILE A 161 -5.65 -37.75 -17.53
CA ILE A 161 -5.12 -37.85 -18.90
C ILE A 161 -3.65 -37.44 -18.92
N LEU A 162 -3.30 -36.31 -18.30
CA LEU A 162 -1.91 -35.85 -18.21
C LEU A 162 -1.02 -36.90 -17.53
N LEU A 163 -1.47 -37.44 -16.39
CA LEU A 163 -0.76 -38.49 -15.67
C LEU A 163 -0.66 -39.79 -16.49
N GLY A 164 -1.72 -40.16 -17.21
CA GLY A 164 -1.74 -41.34 -18.08
C GLY A 164 -0.78 -41.21 -19.26
N ILE A 165 -0.77 -40.07 -19.95
CA ILE A 165 0.18 -39.79 -21.05
C ILE A 165 1.61 -39.80 -20.51
N MET A 166 1.85 -39.17 -19.36
CA MET A 166 3.17 -39.14 -18.71
C MET A 166 3.66 -40.55 -18.38
N LEU A 167 2.80 -41.40 -17.81
CA LEU A 167 3.13 -42.81 -17.50
C LEU A 167 3.40 -43.63 -18.77
N VAL A 168 2.56 -43.49 -19.81
CA VAL A 168 2.74 -44.20 -21.08
C VAL A 168 4.05 -43.78 -21.74
N ALA A 169 4.38 -42.48 -21.77
CA ALA A 169 5.63 -41.99 -22.31
C ALA A 169 6.85 -42.57 -21.56
N LEU A 170 6.78 -42.58 -20.23
CA LEU A 170 7.82 -43.18 -19.38
C LEU A 170 7.99 -44.68 -19.67
N CYS A 171 6.90 -45.44 -19.78
CA CYS A 171 6.94 -46.88 -20.06
C CYS A 171 7.50 -47.19 -21.45
N ILE A 172 7.01 -46.51 -22.49
CA ILE A 172 7.45 -46.74 -23.88
C ILE A 172 8.93 -46.39 -24.01
N TYR A 173 9.36 -45.26 -23.48
CA TYR A 173 10.77 -44.86 -23.50
C TYR A 173 11.67 -45.89 -22.79
N ASN A 174 11.20 -46.50 -21.70
CA ASN A 174 12.02 -47.49 -20.98
C ASN A 174 12.08 -48.86 -21.66
N ILE A 175 11.04 -49.25 -22.40
CA ILE A 175 10.99 -50.49 -23.20
C ILE A 175 11.77 -50.34 -24.51
N ALA A 176 11.65 -49.18 -25.16
CA ALA A 176 12.23 -48.89 -26.47
C ALA A 176 12.98 -47.54 -26.45
N PRO A 177 14.12 -47.42 -25.74
CA PRO A 177 14.81 -46.14 -25.52
C PRO A 177 15.37 -45.50 -26.78
N THR A 178 15.52 -46.25 -27.87
CA THR A 178 15.97 -45.74 -29.17
C THR A 178 14.82 -45.31 -30.08
N PHE A 179 13.58 -45.65 -29.76
CA PHE A 179 12.41 -45.29 -30.54
C PHE A 179 11.93 -43.89 -30.17
N LEU A 180 12.13 -42.92 -31.07
CA LEU A 180 11.72 -41.52 -30.90
C LEU A 180 12.09 -40.92 -29.53
N PRO A 181 13.36 -41.00 -29.07
CA PRO A 181 13.75 -40.62 -27.71
C PRO A 181 13.40 -39.17 -27.36
N TRP A 182 13.71 -38.24 -28.26
CA TRP A 182 13.40 -36.81 -28.10
C TRP A 182 11.91 -36.53 -27.97
N PHE A 183 11.07 -37.28 -28.69
CA PHE A 183 9.62 -37.15 -28.59
C PHE A 183 9.14 -37.55 -27.20
N PHE A 184 9.55 -38.71 -26.67
CA PHE A 184 9.10 -39.15 -25.35
C PHE A 184 9.67 -38.30 -24.21
N ILE A 185 10.92 -37.84 -24.34
CA ILE A 185 11.52 -36.85 -23.40
C ILE A 185 10.69 -35.57 -23.39
N PHE A 186 10.36 -35.03 -24.57
CA PHE A 186 9.52 -33.84 -24.69
C PHE A 186 8.11 -34.05 -24.11
N VAL A 187 7.49 -35.21 -24.38
CA VAL A 187 6.17 -35.54 -23.83
C VAL A 187 6.21 -35.60 -22.31
N MET A 188 7.23 -36.23 -21.70
CA MET A 188 7.41 -36.25 -20.25
C MET A 188 7.62 -34.84 -19.68
N PHE A 189 8.45 -34.03 -20.31
CA PHE A 189 8.68 -32.63 -19.93
C PHE A 189 7.38 -31.81 -19.96
N ALA A 190 6.66 -31.85 -21.09
CA ALA A 190 5.45 -31.07 -21.32
C ALA A 190 4.31 -31.52 -20.39
N THR A 191 4.10 -32.83 -20.26
CA THR A 191 3.05 -33.36 -19.38
C THR A 191 3.36 -33.14 -17.90
N GLY A 192 4.63 -33.22 -17.48
CA GLY A 192 5.04 -32.86 -16.12
C GLY A 192 4.77 -31.38 -15.81
N ALA A 193 5.14 -30.47 -16.71
CA ALA A 193 4.89 -29.03 -16.55
C ALA A 193 3.39 -28.72 -16.51
N LEU A 194 2.62 -29.24 -17.48
CA LEU A 194 1.17 -29.06 -17.55
C LEU A 194 0.46 -29.64 -16.34
N PHE A 195 0.90 -30.82 -15.87
CA PHE A 195 0.38 -31.43 -14.66
C PHE A 195 0.60 -30.50 -13.45
N GLY A 196 1.82 -29.97 -13.26
CA GLY A 196 2.12 -29.04 -12.17
C GLY A 196 1.24 -27.77 -12.20
N ILE A 197 1.02 -27.20 -13.38
CA ILE A 197 0.14 -26.04 -13.57
C ILE A 197 -1.30 -26.39 -13.19
N VAL A 198 -1.89 -27.41 -13.83
CA VAL A 198 -3.30 -27.79 -13.63
C VAL A 198 -3.54 -28.23 -12.19
N PHE A 199 -2.59 -28.97 -11.61
CA PHE A 199 -2.65 -29.41 -10.22
C PHE A 199 -2.69 -28.24 -9.22
N THR A 200 -1.92 -27.18 -9.45
CA THR A 200 -1.81 -26.07 -8.48
C THR A 200 -2.85 -24.99 -8.72
N ILE A 201 -3.31 -24.80 -9.97
CA ILE A 201 -4.26 -23.73 -10.31
C ILE A 201 -5.64 -23.93 -9.68
N ARG A 202 -6.00 -25.17 -9.30
CA ARG A 202 -7.26 -25.47 -8.60
C ARG A 202 -7.27 -25.14 -7.12
N VAL A 203 -6.11 -24.92 -6.50
CA VAL A 203 -6.03 -24.72 -5.05
C VAL A 203 -6.24 -23.23 -4.72
N GLY A 204 -6.98 -22.92 -3.66
CA GLY A 204 -7.30 -21.53 -3.27
C GLY A 204 -6.20 -20.86 -2.45
N GLY A 205 -6.21 -19.53 -2.41
CA GLY A 205 -5.23 -18.68 -1.71
C GLY A 205 -4.98 -19.08 -0.25
N ALA A 206 -6.03 -19.41 0.50
CA ALA A 206 -5.85 -19.87 1.89
C ALA A 206 -5.22 -21.24 2.02
N ASP A 207 -5.40 -22.12 1.04
CA ASP A 207 -4.81 -23.45 1.05
C ASP A 207 -3.40 -23.46 0.38
N MET A 208 -2.93 -22.30 -0.11
CA MET A 208 -1.59 -22.16 -0.71
C MET A 208 -0.45 -22.53 0.22
N PRO A 209 -0.42 -22.16 1.52
CA PRO A 209 0.68 -22.55 2.40
C PRO A 209 0.84 -24.08 2.49
N ILE A 210 -0.26 -24.84 2.58
CA ILE A 210 -0.24 -26.31 2.58
C ILE A 210 0.32 -26.83 1.25
N THR A 211 -0.06 -26.20 0.14
CA THR A 211 0.39 -26.57 -1.20
C THR A 211 1.88 -26.30 -1.39
N ILE A 212 2.40 -25.18 -0.88
CA ILE A 212 3.83 -24.85 -0.91
C ILE A 212 4.64 -25.86 -0.10
N SER A 213 4.15 -26.24 1.09
CA SER A 213 4.79 -27.27 1.91
C SER A 213 4.82 -28.64 1.20
N LEU A 214 3.73 -29.00 0.51
CA LEU A 214 3.68 -30.22 -0.28
C LEU A 214 4.64 -30.17 -1.47
N LEU A 215 4.68 -29.06 -2.21
CA LEU A 215 5.59 -28.87 -3.34
C LEU A 215 7.06 -28.88 -2.88
N ASN A 216 7.37 -28.34 -1.69
CA ASN A 216 8.70 -28.45 -1.08
C ASN A 216 9.09 -29.92 -0.85
N SER A 217 8.17 -30.72 -0.30
CA SER A 217 8.38 -32.15 -0.14
C SER A 217 8.61 -32.86 -1.48
N MET A 218 7.80 -32.56 -2.49
CA MET A 218 7.95 -33.10 -3.83
C MET A 218 9.28 -32.72 -4.46
N GLY A 219 9.77 -31.50 -4.21
CA GLY A 219 11.10 -31.04 -4.60
C GLY A 219 12.21 -31.89 -3.96
N GLY A 220 12.15 -32.12 -2.65
CA GLY A 220 13.10 -33.00 -1.96
C GLY A 220 13.11 -34.43 -2.52
N ILE A 221 11.93 -35.01 -2.73
CA ILE A 221 11.80 -36.35 -3.35
C ILE A 221 12.35 -36.35 -4.77
N SER A 222 12.10 -35.31 -5.57
CA SER A 222 12.64 -35.17 -6.93
C SER A 222 14.17 -35.12 -6.93
N CYS A 223 14.77 -34.38 -6.00
CA CYS A 223 16.21 -34.36 -5.81
C CYS A 223 16.77 -35.73 -5.42
N ALA A 224 16.09 -36.48 -4.54
CA ALA A 224 16.52 -37.83 -4.17
C ALA A 224 16.49 -38.80 -5.37
N ILE A 225 15.43 -38.72 -6.20
CA ILE A 225 15.32 -39.49 -7.44
C ILE A 225 16.44 -39.11 -8.43
N ALA A 226 16.70 -37.82 -8.60
CA ALA A 226 17.83 -37.36 -9.41
C ALA A 226 19.18 -37.90 -8.87
N GLY A 227 19.33 -37.99 -7.55
CA GLY A 227 20.46 -38.63 -6.89
C GLY A 227 20.63 -40.10 -7.24
N PHE A 228 19.54 -40.88 -7.32
CA PHE A 228 19.59 -42.26 -7.82
C PHE A 228 19.99 -42.32 -9.30
N ALA A 229 19.47 -41.41 -10.12
CA ALA A 229 19.82 -41.34 -11.54
C ALA A 229 21.33 -41.11 -11.79
N VAL A 230 21.98 -40.30 -10.95
CA VAL A 230 23.43 -40.01 -11.04
C VAL A 230 24.29 -40.83 -10.09
N SER A 231 23.71 -41.77 -9.35
CA SER A 231 24.40 -42.57 -8.33
C SER A 231 25.15 -41.72 -7.27
N ASP A 232 24.52 -40.66 -6.76
CA ASP A 232 25.10 -39.79 -5.74
C ASP A 232 24.42 -39.95 -4.36
N PRO A 233 25.07 -40.63 -3.39
CA PRO A 233 24.51 -40.87 -2.06
C PRO A 233 24.18 -39.61 -1.25
N LEU A 234 24.93 -38.52 -1.46
CA LEU A 234 24.71 -37.27 -0.74
C LEU A 234 23.40 -36.62 -1.18
N LEU A 235 23.18 -36.54 -2.50
CA LEU A 235 21.95 -36.01 -3.08
C LEU A 235 20.74 -36.88 -2.73
N ILE A 236 20.88 -38.22 -2.73
CA ILE A 236 19.84 -39.15 -2.27
C ILE A 236 19.46 -38.86 -0.82
N ALA A 237 20.45 -38.78 0.08
CA ALA A 237 20.22 -38.60 1.51
C ALA A 237 19.58 -37.23 1.81
N VAL A 238 20.15 -36.15 1.28
CA VAL A 238 19.64 -34.79 1.52
C VAL A 238 18.24 -34.61 0.92
N GLY A 239 18.01 -35.10 -0.31
CA GLY A 239 16.69 -35.06 -0.92
C GLY A 239 15.64 -35.82 -0.10
N GLY A 240 15.98 -37.02 0.42
CA GLY A 240 15.09 -37.80 1.28
C GLY A 240 14.78 -37.12 2.61
N ILE A 241 15.77 -36.48 3.24
CA ILE A 241 15.58 -35.69 4.46
C ILE A 241 14.61 -34.52 4.22
N VAL A 242 14.84 -33.73 3.17
CA VAL A 242 13.96 -32.59 2.82
C VAL A 242 12.55 -33.06 2.45
N GLY A 243 12.45 -34.14 1.66
CA GLY A 243 11.18 -34.73 1.23
C GLY A 243 10.33 -35.19 2.42
N SER A 244 10.92 -35.94 3.35
CA SER A 244 10.23 -36.43 4.55
C SER A 244 9.84 -35.31 5.52
N ALA A 245 10.75 -34.36 5.78
CA ALA A 245 10.48 -33.19 6.61
C ALA A 245 9.33 -32.34 6.04
N GLY A 246 9.30 -32.11 4.73
CA GLY A 246 8.21 -31.40 4.06
C GLY A 246 6.86 -32.11 4.19
N LEU A 247 6.81 -33.44 4.09
CA LEU A 247 5.56 -34.19 4.30
C LEU A 247 5.06 -34.07 5.74
N MET A 248 5.97 -34.13 6.73
CA MET A 248 5.60 -33.93 8.13
C MET A 248 5.05 -32.52 8.35
N LEU A 249 5.72 -31.48 7.84
CA LEU A 249 5.26 -30.10 7.93
C LEU A 249 3.87 -29.94 7.29
N THR A 250 3.65 -30.56 6.13
CA THR A 250 2.36 -30.54 5.42
C THR A 250 1.24 -31.12 6.28
N ARG A 251 1.52 -32.22 7.02
CA ARG A 251 0.55 -32.83 7.94
C ARG A 251 0.26 -31.96 9.14
N VAL A 252 1.29 -31.36 9.74
CA VAL A 252 1.13 -30.43 10.88
C VAL A 252 0.29 -29.23 10.45
N MET A 253 0.57 -28.66 9.27
CA MET A 253 -0.20 -27.55 8.71
C MET A 253 -1.65 -27.95 8.38
N CYS A 254 -1.88 -29.13 7.80
CA CYS A 254 -3.21 -29.68 7.58
C CYS A 254 -4.01 -29.77 8.90
N LYS A 255 -3.40 -30.34 9.95
CA LYS A 255 -4.03 -30.48 11.28
C LYS A 255 -4.35 -29.10 11.88
N ALA A 256 -3.37 -28.21 11.85
CA ALA A 256 -3.49 -26.82 12.33
C ALA A 256 -4.60 -26.04 11.63
N MET A 257 -4.79 -26.27 10.32
CA MET A 257 -5.80 -25.61 9.49
C MET A 257 -7.14 -26.36 9.45
N ASN A 258 -7.28 -27.45 10.21
CA ASN A 258 -8.41 -28.38 10.14
C ASN A 258 -8.79 -28.75 8.70
N ARG A 259 -7.77 -28.99 7.87
CA ARG A 259 -7.93 -29.46 6.51
C ARG A 259 -7.40 -30.87 6.40
N LYS A 260 -8.06 -31.66 5.56
CA LYS A 260 -7.53 -32.94 5.10
C LYS A 260 -6.79 -32.67 3.78
N LEU A 261 -5.63 -33.31 3.61
CA LEU A 261 -4.81 -33.17 2.41
C LEU A 261 -5.58 -33.54 1.14
N MET A 262 -6.32 -34.66 1.15
CA MET A 262 -6.98 -35.17 -0.05
C MET A 262 -8.06 -34.22 -0.63
N PRO A 263 -8.98 -33.64 0.16
CA PRO A 263 -9.88 -32.58 -0.29
C PRO A 263 -9.19 -31.37 -0.93
N ILE A 264 -8.05 -30.92 -0.40
CA ILE A 264 -7.28 -29.80 -0.98
C ILE A 264 -6.78 -30.19 -2.38
N LEU A 265 -6.19 -31.38 -2.52
CA LEU A 265 -5.69 -31.90 -3.80
C LEU A 265 -6.79 -32.12 -4.83
N LEU A 266 -7.99 -32.46 -4.35
CA LEU A 266 -9.20 -32.60 -5.15
C LEU A 266 -9.94 -31.27 -5.37
N GLY A 267 -9.35 -30.13 -4.98
CA GLY A 267 -9.92 -28.79 -5.19
C GLY A 267 -11.26 -28.57 -4.47
N GLN A 268 -11.58 -29.39 -3.46
CA GLN A 268 -12.71 -29.18 -2.56
C GLN A 268 -12.32 -28.12 -1.53
N SER A 269 -12.18 -26.88 -1.99
CA SER A 269 -12.06 -25.73 -1.10
C SER A 269 -13.40 -25.51 -0.39
N SER A 270 -13.38 -25.03 0.86
CA SER A 270 -14.62 -24.77 1.63
C SER A 270 -15.50 -23.68 1.03
N VAL A 271 -15.02 -22.97 0.01
CA VAL A 271 -15.76 -21.93 -0.71
C VAL A 271 -16.59 -22.53 -1.85
N ALA A 272 -16.33 -23.78 -2.25
CA ALA A 272 -17.13 -24.51 -3.23
C ALA A 272 -18.12 -25.46 -2.53
N GLY A 273 -18.92 -24.92 -1.62
CA GLY A 273 -20.12 -25.59 -1.14
C GLY A 273 -21.18 -25.58 -2.24
N LYS A 274 -21.56 -26.77 -2.68
CA LYS A 274 -22.59 -27.09 -3.68
C LYS A 274 -23.76 -26.09 -3.71
N SER A 275 -23.90 -25.39 -4.84
CA SER A 275 -25.20 -24.92 -5.33
C SER A 275 -26.08 -26.16 -5.55
N GLY A 276 -26.94 -26.47 -4.59
CA GLY A 276 -27.92 -27.55 -4.72
C GLY A 276 -27.99 -28.53 -3.56
N VAL A 277 -28.33 -28.05 -2.36
CA VAL A 277 -29.23 -28.79 -1.46
C VAL A 277 -30.20 -27.78 -0.87
N ARG A 278 -31.48 -27.94 -1.22
CA ARG A 278 -32.61 -27.27 -0.57
C ARG A 278 -32.57 -27.69 0.90
N ALA A 279 -32.13 -26.81 1.79
CA ALA A 279 -32.25 -27.03 3.22
C ALA A 279 -33.72 -26.83 3.60
N ALA A 280 -34.34 -27.90 4.07
CA ALA A 280 -35.69 -27.92 4.60
C ALA A 280 -35.79 -27.01 5.84
N ALA A 281 -36.96 -26.41 6.00
CA ALA A 281 -37.33 -25.58 7.13
C ALA A 281 -37.16 -26.28 8.48
N ALA A 282 -36.34 -25.69 9.35
CA ALA A 282 -36.40 -25.78 10.82
C ALA A 282 -35.47 -24.67 11.34
N ALA A 283 -35.78 -23.82 12.31
CA ALA A 283 -37.01 -23.49 13.02
C ALA A 283 -36.86 -21.99 13.39
N LYS A 284 -37.99 -21.28 13.58
CA LYS A 284 -38.01 -19.87 14.01
C LYS A 284 -37.13 -19.66 15.25
N ALA A 285 -35.96 -19.05 15.08
CA ALA A 285 -35.29 -18.30 16.13
C ALA A 285 -35.98 -16.92 16.25
N PRO A 286 -36.07 -16.33 17.46
CA PRO A 286 -36.91 -15.15 17.71
C PRO A 286 -36.45 -13.96 16.86
N ALA A 287 -37.43 -13.16 16.43
CA ALA A 287 -37.20 -11.90 15.73
C ALA A 287 -36.06 -11.11 16.39
N SER A 288 -34.98 -10.87 15.63
CA SER A 288 -33.98 -9.88 15.98
C SER A 288 -34.70 -8.55 16.11
N GLN A 289 -34.62 -8.00 17.31
CA GLN A 289 -35.23 -6.74 17.70
C GLN A 289 -34.81 -5.64 16.73
N THR A 290 -35.77 -4.79 16.40
CA THR A 290 -35.62 -3.47 15.76
C THR A 290 -34.33 -2.79 16.22
N PRO A 291 -33.56 -2.11 15.34
CA PRO A 291 -32.37 -1.38 15.73
C PRO A 291 -32.67 -0.48 16.91
N LYS A 292 -32.00 -0.74 18.03
CA LYS A 292 -32.10 0.10 19.22
C LYS A 292 -31.49 1.45 18.84
N ALA A 293 -32.29 2.51 18.95
CA ALA A 293 -31.89 3.89 18.72
C ALA A 293 -30.53 4.20 19.36
N ALA A 294 -29.78 5.11 18.71
CA ALA A 294 -28.48 5.62 19.15
C ALA A 294 -28.35 5.64 20.67
N GLN A 295 -27.42 4.84 21.20
CA GLN A 295 -27.14 4.86 22.63
C GLN A 295 -26.58 6.24 23.01
N PRO A 296 -27.07 6.87 24.09
CA PRO A 296 -26.58 8.17 24.52
C PRO A 296 -25.08 8.12 24.83
N ALA A 297 -24.36 9.23 24.60
CA ALA A 297 -22.92 9.39 24.86
C ALA A 297 -22.44 8.91 26.25
N GLN A 298 -23.36 8.83 27.22
CA GLN A 298 -23.13 8.27 28.55
C GLN A 298 -22.85 6.75 28.56
N ALA A 299 -23.41 5.96 27.63
CA ALA A 299 -23.18 4.51 27.56
C ALA A 299 -21.79 4.16 26.99
N ALA A 300 -21.26 4.96 26.06
CA ALA A 300 -19.90 4.82 25.53
C ALA A 300 -18.85 5.15 26.61
N ALA A 301 -19.07 6.23 27.37
CA ALA A 301 -18.21 6.62 28.49
C ALA A 301 -18.13 5.54 29.60
N GLN A 302 -19.26 4.89 29.88
CA GLN A 302 -19.35 3.84 30.88
C GLN A 302 -18.65 2.55 30.44
N LYS A 303 -18.70 2.22 29.15
CA LYS A 303 -17.99 1.09 28.53
C LYS A 303 -16.47 1.28 28.56
N ASP A 304 -15.97 2.47 28.23
CA ASP A 304 -14.53 2.75 28.27
C ASP A 304 -13.96 2.77 29.70
N ALA A 305 -14.73 3.27 30.67
CA ALA A 305 -14.36 3.20 32.08
C ALA A 305 -14.30 1.75 32.60
N GLU A 306 -15.19 0.88 32.12
CA GLU A 306 -15.20 -0.55 32.46
C GLU A 306 -14.00 -1.28 31.84
N ILE A 307 -13.66 -0.99 30.59
CA ILE A 307 -12.44 -1.49 29.91
C ILE A 307 -11.17 -1.05 30.64
N ALA A 308 -11.07 0.23 31.01
CA ALA A 308 -9.94 0.75 31.78
C ALA A 308 -9.81 0.06 33.15
N LYS A 309 -10.93 -0.20 33.83
CA LYS A 309 -10.95 -0.97 35.08
C LYS A 309 -10.46 -2.41 34.89
N LEU A 310 -10.87 -3.09 33.81
CA LEU A 310 -10.42 -4.45 33.51
C LEU A 310 -8.91 -4.50 33.26
N LEU A 311 -8.38 -3.59 32.44
CA LEU A 311 -6.95 -3.50 32.15
C LEU A 311 -6.10 -3.23 33.40
N THR A 312 -6.61 -2.44 34.34
CA THR A 312 -5.86 -2.07 35.55
C THR A 312 -5.94 -3.09 36.68
N THR A 313 -6.90 -4.03 36.63
CA THR A 313 -7.12 -5.02 37.70
C THR A 313 -6.77 -6.46 37.29
N ALA A 314 -6.66 -6.74 36.00
CA ALA A 314 -6.32 -8.07 35.49
C ALA A 314 -4.89 -8.49 35.89
N LYS A 315 -4.74 -9.73 36.37
CA LYS A 315 -3.42 -10.29 36.74
C LYS A 315 -2.93 -11.32 35.74
N ASN A 316 -3.83 -12.09 35.14
CA ASN A 316 -3.50 -13.03 34.07
C ASN A 316 -4.12 -12.53 32.76
N VAL A 317 -3.28 -12.02 31.86
CA VAL A 317 -3.71 -11.50 30.56
C VAL A 317 -3.20 -12.38 29.44
N ILE A 318 -4.08 -12.72 28.50
CA ILE A 318 -3.71 -13.44 27.27
C ILE A 318 -4.03 -12.57 26.06
N ILE A 319 -3.02 -12.26 25.24
CA ILE A 319 -3.21 -11.51 24.00
C ILE A 319 -3.30 -12.50 22.82
N VAL A 320 -4.34 -12.39 22.01
CA VAL A 320 -4.57 -13.24 20.83
C VAL A 320 -4.36 -12.41 19.55
N PRO A 321 -3.17 -12.46 18.92
CA PRO A 321 -2.91 -11.75 17.68
C PRO A 321 -3.54 -12.47 16.47
N GLY A 322 -4.00 -11.68 15.50
CA GLY A 322 -4.56 -12.15 14.23
C GLY A 322 -4.12 -11.33 13.03
N TYR A 323 -4.70 -11.64 11.87
CA TYR A 323 -4.31 -10.98 10.62
C TYR A 323 -4.58 -9.47 10.60
N GLY A 324 -5.62 -8.99 11.29
CA GLY A 324 -5.89 -7.55 11.42
C GLY A 324 -4.75 -6.79 12.11
N MET A 325 -4.03 -7.43 13.04
CA MET A 325 -2.81 -6.86 13.63
C MET A 325 -1.73 -6.60 12.58
N ALA A 326 -1.54 -7.56 11.66
CA ALA A 326 -0.55 -7.47 10.59
C ALA A 326 -0.92 -6.39 9.55
N LEU A 327 -2.20 -6.29 9.18
CA LEU A 327 -2.69 -5.25 8.28
C LEU A 327 -2.48 -3.85 8.84
N ALA A 328 -2.77 -3.66 10.13
CA ALA A 328 -2.63 -2.37 10.80
C ALA A 328 -1.18 -2.07 11.25
N GLN A 329 -0.23 -2.99 11.05
CA GLN A 329 1.14 -2.89 11.58
C GLN A 329 1.16 -2.62 13.10
N ALA A 330 0.27 -3.29 13.84
CA ALA A 330 0.01 -3.04 15.25
C ALA A 330 0.94 -3.81 16.21
N GLN A 331 1.91 -4.60 15.71
CA GLN A 331 2.78 -5.46 16.53
C GLN A 331 3.52 -4.70 17.65
N HIS A 332 4.01 -3.48 17.36
CA HIS A 332 4.67 -2.65 18.37
C HIS A 332 3.68 -2.07 19.40
N LYS A 333 2.44 -1.79 18.99
CA LYS A 333 1.37 -1.35 19.90
C LYS A 333 0.91 -2.47 20.83
N VAL A 334 0.91 -3.70 20.33
CA VAL A 334 0.66 -4.90 21.12
C VAL A 334 1.76 -5.13 22.15
N LYS A 335 3.04 -4.91 21.80
CA LYS A 335 4.14 -4.93 22.79
C LYS A 335 3.97 -3.84 23.85
N GLN A 336 3.64 -2.61 23.44
CA GLN A 336 3.36 -1.49 24.36
C GLN A 336 2.25 -1.80 25.36
N LEU A 337 1.14 -2.39 24.90
CA LEU A 337 0.05 -2.81 25.76
C LEU A 337 0.55 -3.86 26.78
N ALA A 338 1.31 -4.85 26.32
CA ALA A 338 1.87 -5.87 27.20
C ALA A 338 2.82 -5.26 28.24
N ASP A 339 3.72 -4.37 27.85
CA ASP A 339 4.65 -3.67 28.76
C ASP A 339 3.90 -2.87 29.83
N ALA A 340 2.84 -2.15 29.42
CA ALA A 340 2.02 -1.38 30.35
C ALA A 340 1.28 -2.26 31.38
N LEU A 341 0.84 -3.46 30.96
CA LEU A 341 0.20 -4.44 31.84
C LEU A 341 1.23 -5.13 32.76
N GLU A 342 2.40 -5.51 32.23
CA GLU A 342 3.50 -6.12 32.98
C GLU A 342 4.07 -5.17 34.03
N ALA A 343 4.20 -3.88 33.72
CA ALA A 343 4.62 -2.85 34.67
C ALA A 343 3.70 -2.75 35.89
N ARG A 344 2.44 -3.18 35.77
CA ARG A 344 1.46 -3.26 36.86
C ARG A 344 1.43 -4.63 37.56
N GLY A 345 2.34 -5.52 37.19
CA GLY A 345 2.46 -6.87 37.77
C GLY A 345 1.50 -7.89 37.17
N ALA A 346 0.90 -7.62 36.01
CA ALA A 346 0.14 -8.62 35.28
C ALA A 346 1.09 -9.57 34.53
N LYS A 347 0.76 -10.87 34.52
CA LYS A 347 1.43 -11.86 33.67
C LYS A 347 0.78 -11.85 32.30
N VAL A 348 1.52 -11.41 31.29
CA VAL A 348 1.06 -11.38 29.89
C VAL A 348 1.63 -12.57 29.13
N ASN A 349 0.77 -13.31 28.44
CA ASN A 349 1.17 -14.33 27.47
C ASN A 349 0.46 -14.09 26.15
N TYR A 350 1.05 -14.54 25.05
CA TYR A 350 0.49 -14.45 23.72
C TYR A 350 0.01 -15.82 23.26
N ALA A 351 -1.26 -15.91 22.92
CA ALA A 351 -1.86 -17.14 22.41
C ALA A 351 -1.77 -17.16 20.88
N ILE A 352 -0.84 -17.97 20.37
CA ILE A 352 -0.60 -18.06 18.94
C ILE A 352 -1.40 -19.22 18.34
N HIS A 353 -2.40 -18.89 17.53
CA HIS A 353 -3.06 -19.88 16.71
C HIS A 353 -2.14 -20.26 15.52
N PRO A 354 -1.93 -21.55 15.21
CA PRO A 354 -1.03 -22.01 14.14
C PRO A 354 -1.30 -21.40 12.75
N VAL A 355 -2.53 -20.94 12.52
CA VAL A 355 -3.02 -20.41 11.23
C VAL A 355 -3.40 -18.93 11.30
N ALA A 356 -3.09 -18.26 12.41
CA ALA A 356 -3.27 -16.81 12.51
C ALA A 356 -2.37 -16.09 11.48
N GLY A 357 -2.99 -15.28 10.62
CA GLY A 357 -2.30 -14.54 9.57
C GLY A 357 -2.43 -15.17 8.18
N ARG A 358 -1.38 -14.99 7.36
CA ARG A 358 -1.29 -15.49 5.96
C ARG A 358 -0.23 -16.58 5.74
N MET A 359 0.54 -16.92 6.77
CA MET A 359 1.55 -17.99 6.74
C MET A 359 1.69 -18.65 8.11
N PRO A 360 2.12 -19.91 8.19
CA PRO A 360 2.52 -20.51 9.46
C PRO A 360 3.60 -19.66 10.12
N GLY A 361 3.45 -19.38 11.42
CA GLY A 361 4.40 -18.57 12.18
C GLY A 361 4.34 -17.06 11.89
N HIS A 362 3.36 -16.57 11.11
CA HIS A 362 3.26 -15.14 10.76
C HIS A 362 3.25 -14.26 12.02
N MET A 363 2.41 -14.59 13.01
CA MET A 363 2.32 -13.80 14.24
C MET A 363 3.61 -13.89 15.07
N ASN A 364 4.29 -15.03 15.09
CA ASN A 364 5.56 -15.19 15.81
C ASN A 364 6.64 -14.25 15.26
N VAL A 365 6.73 -14.14 13.93
CA VAL A 365 7.70 -13.26 13.29
C VAL A 365 7.42 -11.79 13.60
N LEU A 366 6.16 -11.35 13.49
CA LEU A 366 5.80 -9.95 13.77
C LEU A 366 5.98 -9.58 15.24
N LEU A 367 5.65 -10.49 16.16
CA LEU A 367 5.85 -10.24 17.59
C LEU A 367 7.34 -10.28 17.95
N ALA A 368 8.13 -11.16 17.32
CA ALA A 368 9.59 -11.16 17.48
C ALA A 368 10.22 -9.87 16.93
N GLU A 369 9.74 -9.34 15.79
CA GLU A 369 10.12 -8.02 15.26
C GLU A 369 9.80 -6.89 16.24
N ALA A 370 8.70 -7.03 17.00
CA ALA A 370 8.33 -6.11 18.07
C ALA A 370 9.06 -6.37 19.40
N ASN A 371 10.10 -7.20 19.43
CA ASN A 371 10.87 -7.59 20.62
C ASN A 371 10.00 -8.26 21.72
N VAL A 372 9.03 -9.09 21.33
CA VAL A 372 8.35 -10.00 22.27
C VAL A 372 9.18 -11.25 22.46
N ASP A 373 9.46 -11.60 23.70
CA ASP A 373 10.19 -12.81 24.04
C ASP A 373 9.39 -14.08 23.70
N TYR A 374 10.05 -15.01 23.03
CA TYR A 374 9.44 -16.27 22.58
C TYR A 374 8.87 -17.13 23.72
N GLU A 375 9.36 -16.97 24.95
CA GLU A 375 8.84 -17.72 26.11
C GLU A 375 7.40 -17.33 26.44
N HIS A 376 6.97 -16.13 26.03
CA HIS A 376 5.59 -15.67 26.17
C HIS A 376 4.71 -16.00 24.96
N LEU A 377 5.30 -16.47 23.84
CA LEU A 377 4.58 -16.87 22.64
C LEU A 377 4.13 -18.33 22.75
N LEU A 378 2.98 -18.55 23.37
CA LEU A 378 2.46 -19.89 23.66
C LEU A 378 1.65 -20.42 22.48
N GLU A 379 1.95 -21.66 22.08
CA GLU A 379 1.14 -22.36 21.08
C GLU A 379 -0.22 -22.77 21.65
N MET A 380 -1.21 -22.90 20.76
CA MET A 380 -2.60 -23.23 21.07
C MET A 380 -2.77 -24.40 22.07
N ASP A 381 -2.06 -25.51 21.89
CA ASP A 381 -2.18 -26.69 22.78
C ASP A 381 -1.69 -26.39 24.22
N THR A 382 -0.74 -25.45 24.36
CA THR A 382 -0.19 -25.03 25.66
C THR A 382 -1.07 -23.97 26.32
N VAL A 383 -1.59 -23.01 25.54
CA VAL A 383 -2.34 -21.87 26.06
C VAL A 383 -3.83 -22.15 26.27
N ASN A 384 -4.42 -23.11 25.56
CA ASN A 384 -5.86 -23.41 25.68
C ASN A 384 -6.32 -23.75 27.11
N PRO A 385 -5.60 -24.60 27.88
CA PRO A 385 -5.92 -24.84 29.29
C PRO A 385 -5.89 -23.58 30.17
N MET A 386 -5.17 -22.53 29.76
CA MET A 386 -4.97 -21.31 30.53
C MET A 386 -6.11 -20.29 30.36
N PHE A 387 -6.96 -20.40 29.33
CA PHE A 387 -8.03 -19.42 29.09
C PHE A 387 -9.07 -19.37 30.21
N ALA A 388 -9.37 -20.50 30.87
CA ALA A 388 -10.34 -20.54 31.96
C ALA A 388 -9.88 -19.74 33.20
N ASP A 389 -8.57 -19.64 33.42
CA ASP A 389 -7.96 -18.91 34.53
C ASP A 389 -7.57 -17.47 34.17
N ALA A 390 -7.69 -17.09 32.89
CA ALA A 390 -7.37 -15.76 32.40
C ALA A 390 -8.40 -14.73 32.90
N ASP A 391 -7.90 -13.65 33.51
CA ASP A 391 -8.73 -12.54 33.97
C ASP A 391 -9.18 -11.68 32.79
N LEU A 392 -8.32 -11.56 31.77
CA LEU A 392 -8.58 -10.79 30.58
C LEU A 392 -7.95 -11.44 29.34
N VAL A 393 -8.72 -11.54 28.26
CA VAL A 393 -8.19 -11.84 26.92
C VAL A 393 -8.31 -10.61 26.04
N VAL A 394 -7.24 -10.24 25.34
CA VAL A 394 -7.26 -9.15 24.34
C VAL A 394 -7.05 -9.75 22.96
N ILE A 395 -8.09 -9.77 22.14
CA ILE A 395 -8.06 -10.28 20.77
C ILE A 395 -7.74 -9.12 19.82
N VAL A 396 -6.68 -9.25 19.03
CA VAL A 396 -6.19 -8.17 18.15
C VAL A 396 -6.24 -8.64 16.70
N GLY A 397 -7.27 -8.24 15.96
CA GLY A 397 -7.39 -8.55 14.53
C GLY A 397 -7.61 -10.05 14.24
N ALA A 398 -8.13 -10.83 15.18
CA ALA A 398 -8.42 -12.24 15.04
C ALA A 398 -9.94 -12.49 15.03
N ASN A 399 -10.40 -13.33 14.10
CA ASN A 399 -11.82 -13.69 13.96
C ASN A 399 -12.01 -15.20 13.90
N ASP A 400 -11.70 -15.87 12.77
CA ASP A 400 -11.96 -17.30 12.61
C ASP A 400 -11.24 -18.18 13.64
N VAL A 401 -10.00 -17.81 14.01
CA VAL A 401 -9.14 -18.56 14.95
C VAL A 401 -9.62 -18.54 16.41
N VAL A 402 -10.59 -17.68 16.73
CA VAL A 402 -11.23 -17.57 18.06
C VAL A 402 -12.72 -17.85 17.98
N ASN A 403 -13.24 -18.31 16.84
CA ASN A 403 -14.68 -18.41 16.58
C ASN A 403 -15.28 -19.70 17.19
N PRO A 404 -16.11 -19.64 18.25
CA PRO A 404 -16.68 -20.82 18.90
C PRO A 404 -17.62 -21.64 18.00
N ALA A 405 -18.10 -21.08 16.88
CA ALA A 405 -18.88 -21.82 15.89
C ALA A 405 -18.11 -23.01 15.30
N ALA A 406 -16.77 -23.00 15.36
CA ALA A 406 -15.97 -24.16 14.98
C ALA A 406 -16.32 -25.42 15.77
N ASN A 407 -16.77 -25.30 17.03
CA ASN A 407 -17.09 -26.43 17.89
C ASN A 407 -18.55 -26.90 17.78
N THR A 408 -19.46 -26.03 17.30
CA THR A 408 -20.91 -26.24 17.44
C THR A 408 -21.68 -26.17 16.12
N ALA A 409 -21.18 -25.44 15.11
CA ALA A 409 -21.90 -25.17 13.87
C ALA A 409 -21.56 -26.19 12.77
N GLU A 410 -22.19 -27.37 12.85
CA GLU A 410 -22.07 -28.43 11.84
C GLU A 410 -22.40 -27.93 10.43
N GLY A 411 -21.56 -28.29 9.46
CA GLY A 411 -21.73 -27.89 8.05
C GLY A 411 -21.12 -26.54 7.68
N THR A 412 -20.54 -25.80 8.62
CA THR A 412 -19.76 -24.59 8.32
C THR A 412 -18.31 -24.91 7.90
N PRO A 413 -17.66 -24.05 7.10
CA PRO A 413 -16.25 -24.18 6.71
C PRO A 413 -15.25 -24.38 7.85
N ILE A 414 -15.60 -23.94 9.06
CA ILE A 414 -14.74 -23.97 10.25
C ILE A 414 -15.12 -25.07 11.24
N TYR A 415 -16.16 -25.87 10.97
CA TYR A 415 -16.57 -26.93 11.88
C TYR A 415 -15.45 -27.96 12.10
N GLY A 416 -15.17 -28.27 13.37
CA GLY A 416 -14.07 -29.12 13.81
C GLY A 416 -12.71 -28.43 13.84
N MET A 417 -12.63 -27.13 13.52
CA MET A 417 -11.36 -26.40 13.56
C MET A 417 -10.93 -26.22 15.01
N PRO A 418 -9.71 -26.64 15.39
CA PRO A 418 -9.16 -26.23 16.67
C PRO A 418 -9.15 -24.71 16.72
N ILE A 419 -9.62 -24.13 17.82
CA ILE A 419 -9.63 -22.68 18.02
C ILE A 419 -8.93 -22.36 19.32
N LEU A 420 -8.53 -21.10 19.47
CA LEU A 420 -8.20 -20.55 20.77
C LEU A 420 -9.49 -20.35 21.55
N GLU A 421 -9.59 -21.01 22.70
CA GLU A 421 -10.80 -21.02 23.55
C GLU A 421 -10.94 -19.72 24.37
N ALA A 422 -10.75 -18.58 23.70
CA ALA A 422 -10.84 -17.24 24.28
C ALA A 422 -12.20 -16.97 24.92
N ASP A 423 -13.24 -17.68 24.49
CA ASP A 423 -14.56 -17.61 25.06
C ASP A 423 -14.61 -18.11 26.52
N LYS A 424 -13.66 -18.94 26.97
CA LYS A 424 -13.61 -19.43 28.36
C LYS A 424 -13.08 -18.41 29.37
N ALA A 425 -12.55 -17.28 28.91
CA ALA A 425 -11.99 -16.25 29.80
C ALA A 425 -13.07 -15.43 30.53
N LYS A 426 -12.68 -14.81 31.65
CA LYS A 426 -13.59 -14.02 32.49
C LYS A 426 -14.07 -12.74 31.80
N ALA A 427 -13.19 -12.10 31.04
CA ALA A 427 -13.48 -10.95 30.20
C ALA A 427 -12.69 -11.01 28.90
N VAL A 428 -13.27 -10.54 27.80
CA VAL A 428 -12.63 -10.50 26.48
C VAL A 428 -12.77 -9.10 25.90
N ILE A 429 -11.67 -8.50 25.46
CA ILE A 429 -11.67 -7.27 24.67
C ILE A 429 -11.29 -7.64 23.24
N ILE A 430 -12.05 -7.16 22.26
CA ILE A 430 -11.81 -7.47 20.84
C ILE A 430 -11.54 -6.19 20.07
N CYS A 431 -10.34 -6.09 19.51
CA CYS A 431 -9.85 -5.02 18.64
C CYS A 431 -9.89 -5.47 17.18
N ASN A 432 -11.08 -5.42 16.58
CA ASN A 432 -11.30 -5.77 15.18
C ASN A 432 -11.89 -4.58 14.42
N TYR A 433 -11.69 -4.53 13.11
CA TYR A 433 -12.15 -3.39 12.31
C TYR A 433 -13.68 -3.26 12.31
N ASP A 434 -14.38 -4.39 12.16
CA ASP A 434 -15.83 -4.50 12.13
C ASP A 434 -16.29 -5.84 12.75
N GLU A 435 -17.61 -6.05 12.76
CA GLU A 435 -18.22 -7.31 13.22
C GLU A 435 -18.36 -8.35 12.11
N LYS A 436 -17.87 -8.08 10.89
CA LYS A 436 -18.09 -8.96 9.75
C LYS A 436 -17.35 -10.28 9.94
N PRO A 437 -17.85 -11.37 9.32
CA PRO A 437 -17.16 -12.65 9.32
C PRO A 437 -15.72 -12.55 8.80
N GLY A 438 -14.86 -13.43 9.32
CA GLY A 438 -13.47 -13.53 8.88
C GLY A 438 -13.32 -14.15 7.50
N TYR A 439 -12.15 -14.74 7.25
CA TYR A 439 -11.83 -15.38 5.98
C TYR A 439 -12.84 -16.49 5.61
N ALA A 440 -13.35 -17.21 6.60
CA ALA A 440 -14.27 -18.32 6.39
C ALA A 440 -15.71 -17.91 6.08
N GLY A 441 -16.07 -16.62 6.22
CA GLY A 441 -17.44 -16.15 5.98
C GLY A 441 -18.47 -16.63 7.02
N VAL A 442 -18.01 -17.13 8.18
CA VAL A 442 -18.88 -17.62 9.27
C VAL A 442 -18.99 -16.55 10.36
N PRO A 443 -20.21 -16.11 10.74
CA PRO A 443 -20.41 -15.19 11.87
C PRO A 443 -19.78 -15.73 13.15
N ASN A 444 -19.30 -14.83 14.02
CA ASN A 444 -18.61 -15.22 15.25
C ASN A 444 -19.52 -15.05 16.49
N PRO A 445 -20.04 -16.15 17.09
CA PRO A 445 -20.89 -16.08 18.27
C PRO A 445 -20.20 -15.49 19.50
N LEU A 446 -18.86 -15.37 19.50
CA LEU A 446 -18.13 -14.73 20.60
C LEU A 446 -18.52 -13.26 20.78
N TYR A 447 -18.85 -12.55 19.69
CA TYR A 447 -19.10 -11.10 19.74
C TYR A 447 -20.35 -10.72 20.54
N THR A 448 -21.31 -11.65 20.65
CA THR A 448 -22.57 -11.43 21.37
C THR A 448 -22.56 -12.03 22.78
N LYS A 449 -21.44 -12.61 23.22
CA LYS A 449 -21.30 -13.23 24.53
C LYS A 449 -21.20 -12.15 25.63
N PRO A 450 -21.91 -12.31 26.77
CA PRO A 450 -21.73 -11.43 27.93
C PRO A 450 -20.27 -11.45 28.43
N GLY A 451 -19.73 -10.29 28.81
CA GLY A 451 -18.32 -10.14 29.21
C GLY A 451 -17.35 -9.90 28.04
N VAL A 452 -17.86 -9.68 26.84
CA VAL A 452 -17.08 -9.31 25.65
C VAL A 452 -17.26 -7.82 25.33
N TYR A 453 -16.15 -7.11 25.19
CA TYR A 453 -16.09 -5.68 24.91
C TYR A 453 -15.48 -5.45 23.52
N MET A 454 -16.31 -5.06 22.57
CA MET A 454 -15.87 -4.74 21.20
C MET A 454 -15.31 -3.31 21.11
N LEU A 455 -14.09 -3.18 20.61
CA LEU A 455 -13.45 -1.92 20.20
C LEU A 455 -13.26 -1.97 18.68
N LEU A 456 -14.22 -1.39 17.96
CA LEU A 456 -14.23 -1.40 16.50
C LEU A 456 -13.27 -0.36 15.92
N GLY A 457 -12.71 -0.64 14.74
CA GLY A 457 -11.81 0.23 14.00
C GLY A 457 -10.39 -0.32 13.86
N ASP A 458 -9.48 0.51 13.35
CA ASP A 458 -8.09 0.12 13.09
C ASP A 458 -7.40 -0.46 14.36
N ALA A 459 -6.73 -1.60 14.21
CA ALA A 459 -6.14 -2.33 15.33
C ALA A 459 -4.98 -1.56 15.99
N ALA A 460 -4.22 -0.75 15.26
CA ALA A 460 -3.14 0.05 15.85
C ALA A 460 -3.70 1.18 16.72
N LYS A 461 -4.83 1.78 16.31
CA LYS A 461 -5.53 2.82 17.10
C LYS A 461 -6.18 2.23 18.35
N THR A 462 -6.95 1.15 18.21
CA THR A 462 -7.69 0.53 19.32
C THR A 462 -6.76 -0.08 20.37
N VAL A 463 -5.71 -0.80 19.96
CA VAL A 463 -4.67 -1.30 20.87
C VAL A 463 -3.87 -0.17 21.49
N GLY A 464 -3.61 0.91 20.73
CA GLY A 464 -2.98 2.11 21.26
C GLY A 464 -3.79 2.75 22.40
N ALA A 465 -5.11 2.85 22.25
CA ALA A 465 -6.00 3.33 23.30
C ALA A 465 -5.98 2.42 24.54
N LEU A 466 -6.02 1.10 24.35
CA LEU A 466 -5.88 0.13 25.44
C LEU A 466 -4.54 0.29 26.19
N ALA A 467 -3.45 0.49 25.45
CA ALA A 467 -2.13 0.71 26.06
C ALA A 467 -2.14 1.99 26.91
N GLY A 468 -2.79 3.06 26.43
CA GLY A 468 -3.00 4.28 27.21
C GLY A 468 -3.81 4.05 28.49
N TYR A 469 -4.94 3.35 28.41
CA TYR A 469 -5.76 3.01 29.57
C TYR A 469 -5.01 2.13 30.58
N ALA A 470 -4.25 1.14 30.09
CA ALA A 470 -3.36 0.33 30.91
C ALA A 470 -2.22 1.17 31.51
N ALA A 471 -1.75 2.23 30.86
CA ALA A 471 -0.78 3.18 31.41
C ALA A 471 -1.39 4.15 32.43
N GLY A 472 -2.73 4.18 32.59
CA GLY A 472 -3.43 5.03 33.57
C GLY A 472 -4.04 6.30 32.99
N GLN A 473 -4.13 6.42 31.66
CA GLN A 473 -4.83 7.52 30.99
C GLN A 473 -6.35 7.39 31.16
N ALA A 474 -7.01 8.51 31.42
CA ALA A 474 -8.46 8.54 31.50
C ALA A 474 -9.09 8.34 30.09
N PRO A 475 -10.21 7.61 29.97
CA PRO A 475 -10.91 7.46 28.71
C PRO A 475 -11.43 8.81 28.19
N ALA A 476 -11.22 9.07 26.89
CA ALA A 476 -11.38 10.38 26.25
C ALA A 476 -12.82 10.95 26.24
N SER A 477 -13.81 10.25 26.79
CA SER A 477 -15.21 10.66 26.79
C SER A 477 -15.57 11.78 27.80
N ALA A 478 -14.60 12.37 28.48
CA ALA A 478 -14.79 13.52 29.38
C ALA A 478 -14.24 14.86 28.85
N ALA A 479 -13.60 14.89 27.67
CA ALA A 479 -13.16 16.15 27.06
C ALA A 479 -14.21 16.65 26.07
N ALA A 480 -14.86 17.76 26.43
CA ALA A 480 -15.73 18.52 25.54
C ALA A 480 -15.01 18.84 24.22
N ALA A 481 -15.78 18.89 23.13
CA ALA A 481 -15.31 19.36 21.83
C ALA A 481 -14.47 20.64 21.98
N PRO A 482 -13.24 20.71 21.42
CA PRO A 482 -12.46 21.92 21.50
C PRO A 482 -13.18 23.03 20.74
N ALA A 483 -13.38 24.15 21.42
CA ALA A 483 -13.83 25.39 20.81
C ALA A 483 -12.78 25.87 19.81
N GLU A 484 -13.22 26.22 18.60
CA GLU A 484 -12.43 27.01 17.67
C GLU A 484 -12.02 28.33 18.36
N THR A 485 -10.73 28.43 18.69
CA THR A 485 -10.10 29.69 19.08
C THR A 485 -9.20 30.16 17.94
N GLY A 486 -9.22 31.48 17.69
CA GLY A 486 -8.92 32.09 16.39
C GLY A 486 -7.54 31.79 15.80
N ALA A 487 -7.51 31.07 14.68
CA ALA A 487 -6.31 30.75 13.90
C ALA A 487 -5.60 31.98 13.26
N ALA A 488 -6.21 33.16 13.28
CA ALA A 488 -5.72 34.34 12.55
C ALA A 488 -4.59 35.11 13.27
N ASP A 489 -4.56 35.11 14.62
CA ASP A 489 -3.54 35.82 15.41
C ASP A 489 -2.25 34.99 15.60
N THR A 490 -2.37 33.68 15.68
CA THR A 490 -1.28 32.72 15.96
C THR A 490 -0.19 32.73 14.88
N ALA A 491 -0.56 32.84 13.60
CA ALA A 491 0.38 32.83 12.48
C ALA A 491 1.19 34.14 12.36
N ALA A 492 0.58 35.28 12.69
CA ALA A 492 1.25 36.58 12.68
C ALA A 492 2.29 36.67 13.82
N GLU A 493 1.97 36.12 14.98
CA GLU A 493 2.91 36.08 16.10
C GLU A 493 4.07 35.11 15.86
N ALA A 494 3.81 33.94 15.27
CA ALA A 494 4.87 33.01 14.84
C ALA A 494 5.85 33.67 13.84
N ALA A 495 5.32 34.38 12.84
CA ALA A 495 6.14 35.11 11.86
C ALA A 495 6.99 36.21 12.53
N ARG A 496 6.44 36.95 13.49
CA ARG A 496 7.18 37.96 14.27
C ARG A 496 8.33 37.34 15.06
N LEU A 497 8.12 36.18 15.70
CA LEU A 497 9.18 35.51 16.46
C LEU A 497 10.29 34.98 15.54
N LEU A 498 9.94 34.35 14.43
CA LEU A 498 10.91 33.83 13.45
C LEU A 498 11.78 34.94 12.83
N THR A 499 11.25 36.16 12.71
CA THR A 499 11.98 37.30 12.13
C THR A 499 12.89 38.02 13.12
N THR A 500 12.67 37.84 14.44
CA THR A 500 13.39 38.59 15.49
C THR A 500 14.32 37.73 16.34
N ALA A 501 14.13 36.41 16.35
CA ALA A 501 14.96 35.47 17.10
C ALA A 501 16.39 35.39 16.55
N LYS A 502 17.40 35.44 17.44
CA LYS A 502 18.81 35.29 17.07
C LYS A 502 19.39 33.95 17.52
N ASN A 503 18.89 33.38 18.62
CA ASN A 503 19.26 32.05 19.08
C ASN A 503 18.06 31.13 18.99
N VAL A 504 18.07 30.19 18.04
CA VAL A 504 16.97 29.26 17.79
C VAL A 504 17.42 27.82 18.08
N ILE A 505 16.58 27.08 18.81
CA ILE A 505 16.80 25.66 19.07
C ILE A 505 15.64 24.86 18.49
N ILE A 506 15.94 23.97 17.53
CA ILE A 506 14.94 23.09 16.90
C ILE A 506 14.95 21.73 17.61
N VAL A 507 13.77 21.25 18.00
CA VAL A 507 13.59 19.99 18.71
C VAL A 507 12.82 19.00 17.82
N PRO A 508 13.52 18.12 17.07
CA PRO A 508 12.88 17.10 16.25
C PRO A 508 12.32 15.96 17.10
N GLY A 509 11.16 15.44 16.70
CA GLY A 509 10.52 14.28 17.31
C GLY A 509 9.89 13.34 16.30
N TYR A 510 9.27 12.27 16.78
CA TYR A 510 8.74 11.21 15.94
C TYR A 510 7.66 11.69 14.93
N GLY A 511 6.91 12.75 15.25
CA GLY A 511 5.97 13.36 14.30
C GLY A 511 6.66 13.95 13.05
N MET A 512 7.90 14.45 13.16
CA MET A 512 8.72 14.85 12.02
C MET A 512 9.00 13.67 11.09
N ALA A 513 9.33 12.51 11.66
CA ALA A 513 9.63 11.28 10.91
C ALA A 513 8.40 10.72 10.21
N LEU A 514 7.23 10.75 10.88
CA LEU A 514 5.96 10.34 10.28
C LEU A 514 5.58 11.20 9.06
N ALA A 515 5.77 12.51 9.17
CA ALA A 515 5.46 13.45 8.09
C ALA A 515 6.56 13.55 7.01
N GLN A 516 7.69 12.84 7.17
CA GLN A 516 8.87 12.96 6.31
C GLN A 516 9.34 14.43 6.16
N ALA A 517 9.33 15.17 7.27
CA ALA A 517 9.53 16.62 7.27
C ALA A 517 11.01 17.06 7.36
N GLN A 518 11.97 16.14 7.43
CA GLN A 518 13.39 16.43 7.69
C GLN A 518 14.00 17.47 6.73
N HIS A 519 13.68 17.42 5.44
CA HIS A 519 14.16 18.40 4.46
C HIS A 519 13.55 19.79 4.66
N LYS A 520 12.29 19.87 5.12
CA LYS A 520 11.66 21.15 5.46
C LYS A 520 12.20 21.73 6.76
N VAL A 521 12.61 20.88 7.69
CA VAL A 521 13.32 21.31 8.91
C VAL A 521 14.67 21.93 8.56
N LYS A 522 15.42 21.34 7.60
CA LYS A 522 16.63 21.97 7.05
C LYS A 522 16.31 23.30 6.39
N GLN A 523 15.29 23.36 5.53
CA GLN A 523 14.86 24.59 4.86
C GLN A 523 14.49 25.72 5.84
N LEU A 524 13.82 25.39 6.95
CA LEU A 524 13.51 26.34 8.02
C LEU A 524 14.79 26.86 8.68
N ALA A 525 15.72 25.97 9.00
CA ALA A 525 17.01 26.35 9.58
C ALA A 525 17.81 27.25 8.64
N ASP A 526 17.89 26.92 7.35
CA ASP A 526 18.56 27.73 6.34
C ASP A 526 17.96 29.14 6.25
N ALA A 527 16.63 29.24 6.26
CA ALA A 527 15.93 30.53 6.22
C ALA A 527 16.22 31.39 7.47
N LEU A 528 16.38 30.76 8.64
CA LEU A 528 16.73 31.44 9.89
C LEU A 528 18.21 31.85 9.91
N GLU A 529 19.12 30.97 9.46
CA GLU A 529 20.56 31.23 9.37
C GLU A 529 20.89 32.33 8.35
N ALA A 530 20.19 32.35 7.22
CA ALA A 530 20.29 33.43 6.22
C ALA A 530 19.97 34.81 6.79
N ARG A 531 19.21 34.87 7.90
CA ARG A 531 18.86 36.10 8.62
C ARG A 531 19.79 36.39 9.80
N GLY A 532 20.84 35.60 9.95
CA GLY A 532 21.83 35.75 11.01
C GLY A 532 21.42 35.15 12.36
N ALA A 533 20.40 34.28 12.39
CA ALA A 533 20.10 33.50 13.57
C ALA A 533 21.04 32.29 13.67
N LYS A 534 21.49 31.97 14.88
CA LYS A 534 22.21 30.74 15.19
C LYS A 534 21.19 29.63 15.45
N VAL A 535 21.18 28.58 14.63
CA VAL A 535 20.29 27.44 14.78
C VAL A 535 21.06 26.24 15.34
N ASN A 536 20.52 25.58 16.36
CA ASN A 536 21.03 24.29 16.86
C ASN A 536 19.88 23.30 16.98
N TYR A 537 20.18 22.00 16.89
CA TYR A 537 19.19 20.94 17.01
C TYR A 537 19.36 20.23 18.34
N ALA A 538 18.30 20.20 19.15
CA ALA A 538 18.30 19.50 20.42
C ALA A 538 17.83 18.06 20.21
N ILE A 539 18.76 17.10 20.30
CA ILE A 539 18.47 15.70 20.07
C ILE A 539 18.24 14.98 21.39
N HIS A 540 17.00 14.51 21.59
CA HIS A 540 16.71 13.60 22.68
C HIS A 540 16.94 12.14 22.22
N PRO A 541 17.63 11.28 23.01
CA PRO A 541 17.94 9.91 22.62
C PRO A 541 16.69 9.03 22.39
N VAL A 542 15.54 9.43 22.94
CA VAL A 542 14.24 8.73 22.85
C VAL A 542 13.23 9.48 21.96
N ALA A 543 13.65 10.49 21.18
CA ALA A 543 12.75 11.26 20.31
C ALA A 543 12.13 10.45 19.15
N GLY A 544 12.64 9.25 18.86
CA GLY A 544 12.15 8.36 17.81
C GLY A 544 12.06 6.90 18.25
N ARG A 545 11.67 6.01 17.32
CA ARG A 545 11.52 4.56 17.61
C ARG A 545 12.82 3.78 17.84
N MET A 546 13.97 4.39 17.64
CA MET A 546 15.28 3.83 17.95
C MET A 546 16.25 4.96 18.36
N PRO A 547 17.26 4.71 19.21
CA PRO A 547 18.30 5.70 19.50
C PRO A 547 19.01 6.16 18.22
N GLY A 548 19.33 7.46 18.13
CA GLY A 548 19.98 8.05 16.95
C GLY A 548 19.07 8.27 15.74
N HIS A 549 17.77 7.92 15.82
CA HIS A 549 16.84 8.03 14.70
C HIS A 549 16.73 9.47 14.16
N MET A 550 16.69 10.48 15.02
CA MET A 550 16.64 11.88 14.56
C MET A 550 17.95 12.32 13.90
N ASN A 551 19.10 11.81 14.38
CA ASN A 551 20.40 12.11 13.79
C ASN A 551 20.48 11.60 12.35
N VAL A 552 20.00 10.38 12.10
CA VAL A 552 20.00 9.80 10.75
C VAL A 552 19.11 10.61 9.79
N LEU A 553 17.90 10.99 10.22
CA LEU A 553 16.99 11.75 9.37
C LEU A 553 17.49 13.17 9.10
N LEU A 554 18.07 13.83 10.09
CA LEU A 554 18.65 15.17 9.88
C LEU A 554 19.95 15.10 9.07
N ALA A 555 20.75 14.05 9.21
CA ALA A 555 21.91 13.81 8.36
C ALA A 555 21.51 13.52 6.89
N GLU A 556 20.42 12.77 6.66
CA GLU A 556 19.83 12.58 5.33
C GLU A 556 19.39 13.92 4.71
N ALA A 557 18.96 14.88 5.55
CA ALA A 557 18.62 16.23 5.14
C ALA A 557 19.83 17.19 5.07
N ASN A 558 21.06 16.69 5.12
CA ASN A 558 22.32 17.47 5.11
C ASN A 558 22.44 18.47 6.28
N VAL A 559 21.98 18.10 7.48
CA VAL A 559 22.33 18.82 8.71
C VAL A 559 23.66 18.30 9.23
N ASP A 560 24.63 19.19 9.46
CA ASP A 560 25.92 18.80 10.00
C ASP A 560 25.81 18.30 11.45
N TYR A 561 26.54 17.22 11.74
CA TYR A 561 26.54 16.60 13.07
C TYR A 561 26.95 17.53 14.21
N GLU A 562 27.74 18.57 13.93
CA GLU A 562 28.16 19.56 14.92
C GLU A 562 27.00 20.39 15.48
N HIS A 563 25.91 20.53 14.72
CA HIS A 563 24.69 21.21 15.16
C HIS A 563 23.68 20.29 15.86
N LEU A 564 23.92 18.97 15.85
CA LEU A 564 23.09 17.96 16.51
C LEU A 564 23.55 17.78 17.96
N LEU A 565 23.02 18.62 18.85
CA LEU A 565 23.45 18.68 20.24
C LEU A 565 22.68 17.67 21.09
N GLU A 566 23.42 16.84 21.82
CA GLU A 566 22.85 15.95 22.83
C GLU A 566 22.31 16.75 24.03
N MET A 567 21.39 16.13 24.76
CA MET A 567 20.63 16.74 25.86
C MET A 567 21.51 17.43 26.92
N ASP A 568 22.62 16.81 27.36
CA ASP A 568 23.52 17.38 28.37
C ASP A 568 24.21 18.67 27.88
N THR A 569 24.39 18.80 26.56
CA THR A 569 25.00 19.98 25.93
C THR A 569 23.97 21.07 25.67
N VAL A 570 22.77 20.70 25.22
CA VAL A 570 21.75 21.66 24.76
C VAL A 570 20.83 22.17 25.89
N ASN A 571 20.59 21.40 26.95
CA ASN A 571 19.72 21.83 28.05
C ASN A 571 20.17 23.13 28.73
N PRO A 572 21.48 23.33 29.01
CA PRO A 572 21.97 24.61 29.52
C PRO A 572 21.75 25.80 28.59
N MET A 573 21.47 25.58 27.30
CA MET A 573 21.27 26.64 26.29
C MET A 573 19.82 27.13 26.20
N PHE A 574 18.83 26.36 26.66
CA PHE A 574 17.41 26.76 26.55
C PHE A 574 17.08 28.09 27.23
N PRO A 575 17.58 28.45 28.43
CA PRO A 575 17.32 29.75 29.06
C PRO A 575 17.75 30.96 28.21
N ASP A 576 18.78 30.80 27.38
CA ASP A 576 19.32 31.86 26.50
C ASP A 576 18.73 31.81 25.08
N ALA A 577 17.94 30.79 24.75
CA ALA A 577 17.28 30.64 23.46
C ALA A 577 16.13 31.64 23.32
N ASP A 578 16.16 32.42 22.23
CA ASP A 578 15.09 33.36 21.90
C ASP A 578 13.83 32.63 21.44
N LEU A 579 14.01 31.47 20.79
CA LEU A 579 12.93 30.64 20.26
C LEU A 579 13.31 29.15 20.29
N ALA A 580 12.42 28.32 20.84
CA ALA A 580 12.46 26.86 20.66
C ALA A 580 11.35 26.41 19.70
N ILE A 581 11.69 25.59 18.70
CA ILE A 581 10.72 25.08 17.71
C ILE A 581 10.61 23.57 17.85
N ILE A 582 9.47 23.09 18.31
CA ILE A 582 9.20 21.67 18.55
C ILE A 582 8.53 21.08 17.33
N ILE A 583 9.08 20.00 16.77
CA ILE A 583 8.60 19.41 15.52
C ILE A 583 8.26 17.94 15.75
N GLY A 584 6.99 17.67 16.01
CA GLY A 584 6.52 16.31 16.24
C GLY A 584 7.07 15.66 17.51
N ALA A 585 7.47 16.45 18.52
CA ALA A 585 7.98 15.96 19.80
C ALA A 585 6.98 16.31 20.92
N ASN A 586 6.63 15.33 21.76
CA ASN A 586 5.69 15.52 22.87
C ASN A 586 6.30 15.07 24.20
N ASP A 587 6.52 13.76 24.41
CA ASP A 587 6.97 13.27 25.72
C ASP A 587 8.38 13.75 26.11
N VAL A 588 9.28 13.84 25.13
CA VAL A 588 10.69 14.24 25.35
C VAL A 588 10.88 15.72 25.68
N VAL A 589 9.81 16.51 25.58
CA VAL A 589 9.76 17.94 25.91
C VAL A 589 8.74 18.23 27.02
N ASN A 590 8.16 17.19 27.64
CA ASN A 590 7.02 17.32 28.54
C ASN A 590 7.49 17.63 29.98
N PRO A 591 7.24 18.85 30.52
CA PRO A 591 7.68 19.23 31.86
C PRO A 591 7.04 18.42 32.99
N ALA A 592 5.96 17.68 32.72
CA ALA A 592 5.36 16.76 33.68
C ALA A 592 6.33 15.65 34.11
N ALA A 593 7.38 15.37 33.32
CA ALA A 593 8.46 14.48 33.72
C ALA A 593 9.17 14.90 35.03
N ASN A 594 9.17 16.20 35.35
CA ASN A 594 9.81 16.72 36.56
C ASN A 594 8.87 16.85 37.76
N THR A 595 7.56 16.87 37.52
CA THR A 595 6.57 17.30 38.54
C THR A 595 5.43 16.32 38.78
N ALA A 596 5.10 15.47 37.81
CA ALA A 596 3.97 14.55 37.88
C ALA A 596 4.39 13.18 38.40
N GLU A 597 4.58 13.06 39.71
CA GLU A 597 4.89 11.81 40.41
C GLU A 597 3.91 10.68 40.03
N GLY A 598 4.46 9.50 39.69
CA GLY A 598 3.68 8.33 39.31
C GLY A 598 3.27 8.25 37.83
N THR A 599 3.67 9.21 36.99
CA THR A 599 3.50 9.12 35.53
C THR A 599 4.66 8.35 34.87
N PRO A 600 4.46 7.72 33.68
CA PRO A 600 5.52 6.97 32.98
C PRO A 600 6.74 7.80 32.59
N ILE A 601 6.61 9.13 32.54
CA ILE A 601 7.71 10.06 32.23
C ILE A 601 8.33 10.67 33.49
N TYR A 602 7.81 10.40 34.69
CA TYR A 602 8.35 10.98 35.92
C TYR A 602 9.79 10.53 36.16
N GLY A 603 10.71 11.48 36.27
CA GLY A 603 12.15 11.24 36.37
C GLY A 603 12.84 10.94 35.04
N MET A 604 12.10 10.93 33.92
CA MET A 604 12.69 10.86 32.58
C MET A 604 13.42 12.19 32.31
N PRO A 605 14.69 12.15 31.88
CA PRO A 605 15.33 13.34 31.37
C PRO A 605 14.55 13.90 30.19
N ILE A 606 14.38 15.22 30.12
CA ILE A 606 13.67 15.90 29.03
C ILE A 606 14.53 17.03 28.48
N LEU A 607 14.19 17.45 27.26
CA LEU A 607 14.65 18.72 26.73
C LEU A 607 13.86 19.84 27.41
N GLU A 608 14.56 20.73 28.11
CA GLU A 608 13.99 21.80 28.93
C GLU A 608 13.52 23.00 28.08
N VAL A 609 12.79 22.71 27.00
CA VAL A 609 12.25 23.70 26.06
C VAL A 609 11.36 24.73 26.75
N ASP A 610 10.78 24.38 27.89
CA ASP A 610 9.95 25.27 28.68
C ASP A 610 10.75 26.44 29.26
N LYS A 611 12.09 26.35 29.33
CA LYS A 611 12.96 27.44 29.77
C LYS A 611 13.27 28.47 28.66
N ALA A 612 12.92 28.20 27.41
CA ALA A 612 13.11 29.15 26.31
C ALA A 612 12.19 30.37 26.42
N LYS A 613 12.60 31.50 25.83
CA LYS A 613 11.83 32.76 25.90
C LYS A 613 10.48 32.69 25.15
N ALA A 614 10.43 31.92 24.07
CA ALA A 614 9.23 31.60 23.32
C ALA A 614 9.33 30.19 22.73
N VAL A 615 8.18 29.54 22.54
CA VAL A 615 8.12 28.18 21.97
C VAL A 615 7.07 28.11 20.87
N ILE A 616 7.42 27.52 19.72
CA ILE A 616 6.47 27.16 18.67
C ILE A 616 6.37 25.64 18.62
N VAL A 617 5.15 25.10 18.60
CA VAL A 617 4.89 23.66 18.59
C VAL A 617 4.20 23.26 17.28
N CYS A 618 4.89 22.47 16.47
CA CYS A 618 4.42 21.86 15.24
C CYS A 618 4.07 20.38 15.47
N ASN A 619 2.99 20.14 16.21
CA ASN A 619 2.46 18.80 16.48
C ASN A 619 1.12 18.60 15.79
N TYR A 620 0.75 17.34 15.54
CA TYR A 620 -0.48 17.04 14.80
C TYR A 620 -1.74 17.50 15.54
N ASP A 621 -1.77 17.31 16.85
CA ASP A 621 -2.82 17.75 17.76
C ASP A 621 -2.24 18.01 19.16
N GLU A 622 -3.08 18.45 20.11
CA GLU A 622 -2.70 18.68 21.50
C GLU A 622 -2.73 17.39 22.34
N LYS A 623 -3.04 16.24 21.74
CA LYS A 623 -3.22 15.01 22.50
C LYS A 623 -1.90 14.57 23.13
N PRO A 624 -1.98 13.83 24.25
CA PRO A 624 -0.81 13.25 24.88
C PRO A 624 0.06 12.44 23.91
N GLY A 625 1.37 12.44 24.18
CA GLY A 625 2.36 11.70 23.40
C GLY A 625 2.24 10.18 23.58
N TYR A 626 3.33 9.47 23.28
CA TYR A 626 3.41 8.03 23.44
C TYR A 626 3.22 7.56 24.89
N ALA A 627 3.76 8.31 25.86
CA ALA A 627 3.55 8.05 27.28
C ALA A 627 2.12 8.38 27.74
N GLY A 628 1.37 9.04 26.86
CA GLY A 628 0.09 9.70 27.04
C GLY A 628 -0.09 10.40 28.38
N VAL A 629 0.91 11.19 28.74
CA VAL A 629 0.78 12.20 29.80
C VAL A 629 0.48 13.52 29.09
N ASP A 630 -0.54 14.25 29.56
CA ASP A 630 -0.83 15.60 29.05
C ASP A 630 0.43 16.47 29.17
N ASN A 631 0.68 17.32 28.17
CA ASN A 631 1.86 18.16 28.18
C ASN A 631 1.52 19.56 28.72
N PRO A 632 1.90 19.90 29.97
CA PRO A 632 1.59 21.20 30.56
C PRO A 632 2.33 22.35 29.84
N LEU A 633 3.29 22.04 28.96
CA LEU A 633 3.91 23.04 28.08
C LEU A 633 2.87 23.72 27.17
N TYR A 634 1.88 23.00 26.65
CA TYR A 634 0.95 23.54 25.64
C TYR A 634 0.05 24.64 26.17
N THR A 635 -0.16 24.69 27.48
CA THR A 635 -0.97 25.72 28.14
C THR A 635 -0.13 26.84 28.76
N LYS A 636 1.19 26.79 28.59
CA LYS A 636 2.11 27.78 29.15
C LYS A 636 2.05 29.09 28.35
N PRO A 637 2.00 30.26 29.01
CA PRO A 637 2.09 31.54 28.31
C PRO A 637 3.40 31.67 27.51
N GLY A 638 3.32 32.14 26.27
CA GLY A 638 4.48 32.24 25.35
C GLY A 638 4.70 31.02 24.46
N VAL A 639 3.78 30.04 24.49
CA VAL A 639 3.76 28.90 23.57
C VAL A 639 2.74 29.11 22.47
N ILE A 640 3.18 28.94 21.22
CA ILE A 640 2.37 29.08 20.01
C ILE A 640 2.13 27.69 19.43
N MET A 641 0.86 27.29 19.36
CA MET A 641 0.47 25.99 18.80
C MET A 641 0.18 26.12 17.31
N MET A 642 0.95 25.41 16.48
CA MET A 642 0.71 25.25 15.05
C MET A 642 0.35 23.79 14.77
N LEU A 643 -0.94 23.48 14.91
CA LEU A 643 -1.44 22.12 14.81
C LEU A 643 -1.55 21.65 13.35
N GLY A 644 -1.33 20.35 13.12
CA GLY A 644 -1.48 19.69 11.82
C GLY A 644 -0.24 18.91 11.40
N ASP A 645 -0.23 18.44 10.14
CA ASP A 645 0.90 17.68 9.61
C ASP A 645 2.23 18.48 9.74
N ALA A 646 3.26 17.84 10.30
CA ALA A 646 4.52 18.50 10.61
C ALA A 646 5.23 19.02 9.34
N ALA A 647 5.07 18.37 8.19
CA ALA A 647 5.65 18.88 6.95
C ALA A 647 4.91 20.14 6.46
N GLN A 648 3.61 20.25 6.70
CA GLN A 648 2.85 21.46 6.34
C GLN A 648 3.18 22.63 7.27
N THR A 649 3.15 22.41 8.59
CA THR A 649 3.36 23.45 9.60
C THR A 649 4.80 23.97 9.60
N VAL A 650 5.80 23.09 9.49
CA VAL A 650 7.22 23.50 9.31
C VAL A 650 7.43 24.19 7.97
N GLY A 651 6.73 23.75 6.92
CA GLY A 651 6.76 24.42 5.61
C GLY A 651 6.24 25.85 5.68
N ALA A 652 5.17 26.10 6.45
CA ALA A 652 4.66 27.45 6.69
C ALA A 652 5.64 28.30 7.50
N LEU A 653 6.25 27.75 8.55
CA LEU A 653 7.30 28.43 9.31
C LEU A 653 8.51 28.79 8.44
N ALA A 654 8.95 27.89 7.56
CA ALA A 654 10.04 28.15 6.62
C ALA A 654 9.67 29.29 5.67
N GLY A 655 8.42 29.33 5.20
CA GLY A 655 7.89 30.46 4.43
C GLY A 655 7.92 31.79 5.19
N TYR A 656 7.46 31.81 6.45
CA TYR A 656 7.48 33.01 7.29
C TYR A 656 8.91 33.46 7.61
N ALA A 657 9.81 32.53 7.92
CA ALA A 657 11.23 32.79 8.09
C ALA A 657 11.88 33.29 6.79
N ALA A 658 11.40 32.88 5.61
CA ALA A 658 11.85 33.41 4.33
C ALA A 658 11.23 34.78 3.97
N GLY A 659 10.23 35.26 4.73
CA GLY A 659 9.61 36.58 4.56
C GLY A 659 8.23 36.56 3.88
N GLN A 660 7.61 35.39 3.75
CA GLN A 660 6.21 35.30 3.33
C GLN A 660 5.29 35.83 4.42
N VAL A 661 4.30 36.63 4.03
CA VAL A 661 3.29 37.18 4.95
C VAL A 661 2.22 36.12 5.20
N PRO A 662 1.77 35.89 6.46
CA PRO A 662 0.66 34.99 6.76
C PRO A 662 -0.60 35.39 5.98
N ALA A 663 -1.32 34.39 5.44
CA ALA A 663 -2.48 34.59 4.58
C ALA A 663 -3.59 35.49 5.18
N SER A 664 -3.65 35.63 6.51
CA SER A 664 -4.60 36.51 7.21
C SER A 664 -4.23 38.00 7.18
N ALA A 665 -2.96 38.38 6.92
CA ALA A 665 -2.51 39.76 6.79
C ALA A 665 -2.44 40.26 5.33
N ALA A 666 -2.40 39.34 4.36
CA ALA A 666 -2.44 39.67 2.93
C ALA A 666 -3.79 40.24 2.46
N ALA A 667 -4.86 40.10 3.26
CA ALA A 667 -6.18 40.62 2.93
C ALA A 667 -6.33 42.14 3.11
N ALA A 668 -5.36 42.84 3.72
CA ALA A 668 -5.49 44.27 4.04
C ALA A 668 -4.52 45.21 3.31
N GLN A 669 -3.46 44.69 2.67
CA GLN A 669 -2.50 45.51 1.92
C GLN A 669 -1.92 44.73 0.74
N ALA A 670 -2.74 44.53 -0.30
CA ALA A 670 -2.22 44.25 -1.63
C ALA A 670 -2.48 45.47 -2.51
N GLU A 671 -1.41 46.22 -2.83
CA GLU A 671 -1.41 47.04 -4.03
C GLU A 671 -1.49 46.12 -5.27
N PRO A 672 -2.13 46.58 -6.35
CA PRO A 672 -2.49 45.71 -7.47
C PRO A 672 -1.26 45.23 -8.23
N ALA A 673 -1.05 43.92 -8.28
CA ALA A 673 -0.11 43.29 -9.20
C ALA A 673 -0.51 43.61 -10.65
N LYS A 674 0.46 44.04 -11.46
CA LYS A 674 0.28 44.15 -12.91
C LYS A 674 -0.01 42.76 -13.48
N ASP A 675 -1.02 42.69 -14.31
CA ASP A 675 -1.79 41.50 -14.69
C ASP A 675 -0.95 40.47 -15.50
N ALA A 676 -0.30 39.50 -14.83
CA ALA A 676 0.53 38.47 -15.47
C ALA A 676 -0.22 37.64 -16.52
N ASP A 677 -1.52 37.41 -16.30
CA ASP A 677 -2.40 36.71 -17.22
C ASP A 677 -2.63 37.52 -18.52
N SER A 678 -2.65 38.86 -18.43
CA SER A 678 -2.80 39.74 -19.61
C SER A 678 -1.55 39.71 -20.51
N GLU A 679 -0.37 39.65 -19.90
CA GLU A 679 0.89 39.56 -20.64
C GLU A 679 1.09 38.17 -21.25
N ALA A 680 0.76 37.10 -20.51
CA ALA A 680 0.74 35.73 -21.03
C ALA A 680 -0.23 35.59 -22.21
N ALA A 681 -1.45 36.14 -22.10
CA ALA A 681 -2.43 36.13 -23.20
C ALA A 681 -1.92 36.83 -24.46
N ARG A 682 -1.22 37.96 -24.31
CA ARG A 682 -0.62 38.68 -25.44
C ARG A 682 0.48 37.85 -26.13
N LEU A 683 1.33 37.17 -25.35
CA LEU A 683 2.38 36.32 -25.91
C LEU A 683 1.81 35.10 -26.64
N LEU A 684 0.84 34.41 -26.03
CA LEU A 684 0.17 33.26 -26.61
C LEU A 684 -0.57 33.60 -27.93
N THR A 685 -1.06 34.83 -28.08
CA THR A 685 -1.79 35.27 -29.29
C THR A 685 -0.90 35.79 -30.41
N THR A 686 0.36 36.14 -30.13
CA THR A 686 1.26 36.78 -31.11
C THR A 686 2.46 35.91 -31.51
N ALA A 687 2.79 34.89 -30.72
CA ALA A 687 3.90 33.98 -31.00
C ALA A 687 3.60 33.12 -32.24
N LYS A 688 4.61 32.99 -33.13
CA LYS A 688 4.52 32.12 -34.32
C LYS A 688 5.39 30.88 -34.21
N LYS A 689 6.48 30.94 -33.44
CA LYS A 689 7.33 29.79 -33.12
C LYS A 689 7.34 29.55 -31.63
N VAL A 690 6.72 28.46 -31.20
CA VAL A 690 6.57 28.10 -29.79
C VAL A 690 7.31 26.80 -29.51
N ILE A 691 8.13 26.79 -28.46
CA ILE A 691 8.78 25.57 -27.98
C ILE A 691 8.23 25.22 -26.60
N ILE A 692 7.69 24.02 -26.44
CA ILE A 692 7.22 23.51 -25.15
C ILE A 692 8.30 22.62 -24.53
N VAL A 693 8.69 22.92 -23.29
CA VAL A 693 9.67 22.13 -22.53
C VAL A 693 8.93 21.32 -21.45
N PRO A 694 8.63 20.04 -21.69
CA PRO A 694 8.02 19.17 -20.68
C PRO A 694 9.05 18.74 -19.62
N GLY A 695 8.62 18.70 -18.36
CA GLY A 695 9.43 18.24 -17.24
C GLY A 695 8.69 17.33 -16.28
N TYR A 696 9.35 16.92 -15.20
CA TYR A 696 8.78 15.96 -14.26
C TYR A 696 7.52 16.48 -13.54
N GLY A 697 7.40 17.80 -13.33
CA GLY A 697 6.18 18.42 -12.79
C GLY A 697 4.95 18.22 -13.69
N MET A 698 5.12 18.14 -15.03
CA MET A 698 4.05 17.78 -15.96
C MET A 698 3.56 16.36 -15.68
N ALA A 699 4.48 15.41 -15.47
CA ALA A 699 4.16 14.02 -15.20
C ALA A 699 3.48 13.83 -13.83
N LEU A 700 3.93 14.55 -12.80
CA LEU A 700 3.31 14.55 -11.48
C LEU A 700 1.86 15.03 -11.53
N ALA A 701 1.61 16.10 -12.29
CA ALA A 701 0.29 16.69 -12.45
C ALA A 701 -0.59 15.97 -13.48
N GLN A 702 -0.08 14.95 -14.18
CA GLN A 702 -0.77 14.29 -15.30
C GLN A 702 -1.24 15.30 -16.38
N ALA A 703 -0.40 16.30 -16.67
CA ALA A 703 -0.76 17.45 -17.52
C ALA A 703 -0.53 17.23 -19.03
N GLN A 704 -0.08 16.06 -19.47
CA GLN A 704 0.30 15.76 -20.86
C GLN A 704 -0.82 16.07 -21.88
N HIS A 705 -2.07 15.75 -21.55
CA HIS A 705 -3.20 16.04 -22.44
C HIS A 705 -3.51 17.54 -22.53
N LYS A 706 -3.31 18.30 -21.44
CA LYS A 706 -3.50 19.76 -21.44
C LYS A 706 -2.37 20.46 -22.18
N VAL A 707 -1.17 19.91 -22.12
CA VAL A 707 -0.03 20.37 -22.93
C VAL A 707 -0.32 20.18 -24.42
N LYS A 708 -0.89 19.03 -24.83
CA LYS A 708 -1.35 18.87 -26.22
C LYS A 708 -2.48 19.83 -26.57
N GLN A 709 -3.47 20.03 -25.71
CA GLN A 709 -4.53 21.04 -25.93
C GLN A 709 -3.98 22.46 -26.10
N LEU A 710 -2.92 22.83 -25.37
CA LEU A 710 -2.25 24.12 -25.51
C LEU A 710 -1.56 24.22 -26.87
N ALA A 711 -0.86 23.16 -27.29
CA ALA A 711 -0.25 23.10 -28.61
C ALA A 711 -1.30 23.21 -29.73
N ASP A 712 -2.39 22.45 -29.64
CA ASP A 712 -3.51 22.50 -30.59
C ASP A 712 -4.08 23.93 -30.70
N ALA A 713 -4.33 24.59 -29.57
CA ALA A 713 -4.85 25.96 -29.53
C ALA A 713 -3.89 27.00 -30.15
N LEU A 714 -2.58 26.75 -30.08
CA LEU A 714 -1.55 27.59 -30.69
C LEU A 714 -1.41 27.30 -32.20
N GLU A 715 -1.44 26.02 -32.59
CA GLU A 715 -1.41 25.56 -33.98
C GLU A 715 -2.63 26.04 -34.77
N GLU A 716 -3.83 26.02 -34.17
CA GLU A 716 -5.06 26.57 -34.77
C GLU A 716 -4.93 28.07 -35.09
N ARG A 717 -4.04 28.78 -34.40
CA ARG A 717 -3.75 30.20 -34.61
C ARG A 717 -2.57 30.43 -35.57
N GLY A 718 -2.03 29.37 -36.14
CA GLY A 718 -0.94 29.41 -37.09
C GLY A 718 0.45 29.52 -36.46
N ALA A 719 0.61 29.15 -35.19
CA ALA A 719 1.92 28.95 -34.59
C ALA A 719 2.46 27.55 -34.91
N GLU A 720 3.77 27.45 -35.13
CA GLU A 720 4.52 26.21 -35.20
C GLU A 720 4.92 25.83 -33.77
N VAL A 721 4.55 24.62 -33.32
CA VAL A 721 4.79 24.14 -31.95
C VAL A 721 5.68 22.90 -31.97
N ASP A 722 6.85 23.01 -31.33
CA ASP A 722 7.76 21.88 -31.15
C ASP A 722 8.00 21.60 -29.67
N TYR A 723 8.38 20.37 -29.35
CA TYR A 723 8.64 19.93 -27.98
C TYR A 723 10.13 19.67 -27.78
N ALA A 724 10.73 20.39 -26.83
CA ALA A 724 12.13 20.23 -26.49
C ALA A 724 12.29 19.14 -25.41
N ILE A 725 12.78 17.97 -25.82
CA ILE A 725 12.93 16.82 -24.93
C ILE A 725 14.35 16.76 -24.37
N HIS A 726 14.45 16.85 -23.05
CA HIS A 726 15.70 16.58 -22.34
C HIS A 726 15.74 15.10 -21.91
N PRO A 727 16.85 14.37 -22.12
CA PRO A 727 16.93 12.93 -21.83
C PRO A 727 16.76 12.59 -20.33
N VAL A 728 16.97 13.57 -19.45
CA VAL A 728 16.83 13.47 -17.98
C VAL A 728 15.57 14.19 -17.47
N ALA A 729 14.67 14.67 -18.35
CA ALA A 729 13.38 15.20 -17.93
C ALA A 729 12.48 14.04 -17.46
N GLY A 730 12.57 13.65 -16.19
CA GLY A 730 11.75 12.60 -15.59
C GLY A 730 12.51 11.57 -14.76
N ARG A 731 11.83 10.51 -14.30
CA ARG A 731 12.44 9.44 -13.47
C ARG A 731 13.12 8.33 -14.29
N MET A 732 12.97 8.33 -15.61
CA MET A 732 13.63 7.39 -16.52
C MET A 732 13.88 8.05 -17.88
N PRO A 733 14.92 7.66 -18.63
CA PRO A 733 15.14 8.15 -20.00
C PRO A 733 13.93 7.85 -20.91
N GLY A 734 13.56 8.80 -21.76
CA GLY A 734 12.42 8.70 -22.67
C GLY A 734 11.04 8.89 -22.02
N HIS A 735 10.99 9.23 -20.73
CA HIS A 735 9.73 9.38 -19.99
C HIS A 735 8.80 10.42 -20.59
N MET A 736 9.31 11.58 -21.03
CA MET A 736 8.47 12.61 -21.67
C MET A 736 7.95 12.16 -23.03
N ASN A 737 8.75 11.41 -23.81
CA ASN A 737 8.33 10.89 -25.11
C ASN A 737 7.13 9.97 -24.97
N VAL A 738 7.12 9.09 -23.95
CA VAL A 738 6.00 8.19 -23.69
C VAL A 738 4.74 8.95 -23.29
N LEU A 739 4.85 9.95 -22.40
CA LEU A 739 3.69 10.72 -21.94
C LEU A 739 3.09 11.61 -23.04
N LEU A 740 3.95 12.22 -23.87
CA LEU A 740 3.47 13.02 -25.00
C LEU A 740 2.92 12.12 -26.11
N ALA A 741 3.49 10.93 -26.34
CA ALA A 741 2.90 9.95 -27.26
C ALA A 741 1.54 9.43 -26.76
N GLU A 742 1.37 9.22 -25.44
CA GLU A 742 0.06 8.90 -24.83
C GLU A 742 -0.95 10.04 -25.05
N ALA A 743 -0.50 11.29 -25.09
CA ALA A 743 -1.32 12.44 -25.42
C ALA A 743 -1.56 12.64 -26.93
N ASN A 744 -1.11 11.71 -27.80
CA ASN A 744 -1.14 11.82 -29.26
C ASN A 744 -0.33 13.00 -29.84
N VAL A 745 0.86 13.25 -29.28
CA VAL A 745 1.86 14.12 -29.92
C VAL A 745 2.68 13.28 -30.90
N ASP A 746 2.78 13.74 -32.15
CA ASP A 746 3.59 13.06 -33.16
C ASP A 746 5.08 13.14 -32.85
N TYR A 747 5.78 12.02 -33.05
CA TYR A 747 7.21 11.90 -32.74
C TYR A 747 8.10 12.89 -33.51
N GLU A 748 7.66 13.38 -34.67
CA GLU A 748 8.40 14.35 -35.48
C GLU A 748 8.56 15.71 -34.78
N HIS A 749 7.63 16.06 -33.88
CA HIS A 749 7.69 17.29 -33.08
C HIS A 749 8.43 17.11 -31.75
N LEU A 750 8.86 15.89 -31.42
CA LEU A 750 9.63 15.60 -30.20
C LEU A 750 11.13 15.74 -30.50
N LEU A 751 11.65 16.94 -30.34
CA LEU A 751 13.02 17.28 -30.71
C LEU A 751 13.99 17.04 -29.54
N GLU A 752 15.02 16.24 -29.79
CA GLU A 752 16.13 16.03 -28.86
C GLU A 752 16.99 17.30 -28.73
N MET A 753 17.70 17.40 -27.61
CA MET A 753 18.47 18.58 -27.19
C MET A 753 19.43 19.14 -28.27
N ASP A 754 20.18 18.28 -28.98
CA ASP A 754 21.13 18.71 -30.01
C ASP A 754 20.44 19.39 -31.22
N THR A 755 19.19 19.01 -31.49
CA THR A 755 18.38 19.58 -32.58
C THR A 755 17.68 20.86 -32.14
N VAL A 756 17.12 20.88 -30.93
CA VAL A 756 16.27 21.99 -30.46
C VAL A 756 17.04 23.15 -29.85
N ASN A 757 18.23 22.93 -29.28
CA ASN A 757 19.00 24.01 -28.64
C ASN A 757 19.33 25.19 -29.59
N PRO A 758 19.73 24.96 -30.85
CA PRO A 758 19.91 26.05 -31.82
C PRO A 758 18.64 26.86 -32.10
N MET A 759 17.45 26.27 -31.90
CA MET A 759 16.15 26.87 -32.23
C MET A 759 15.65 27.84 -31.14
N PHE A 760 16.12 27.73 -29.89
CA PHE A 760 15.65 28.59 -28.79
C PHE A 760 15.88 30.09 -29.05
N ALA A 761 16.96 30.47 -29.74
CA ALA A 761 17.24 31.87 -30.06
C ALA A 761 16.21 32.51 -31.03
N ASP A 762 15.59 31.69 -31.87
CA ASP A 762 14.59 32.12 -32.86
C ASP A 762 13.15 31.93 -32.36
N ALA A 763 12.94 31.23 -31.25
CA ALA A 763 11.63 31.00 -30.64
C ALA A 763 11.01 32.31 -30.13
N ASP A 764 9.75 32.54 -30.50
CA ASP A 764 8.99 33.71 -30.04
C ASP A 764 8.51 33.52 -28.59
N LEU A 765 8.22 32.27 -28.21
CA LEU A 765 7.75 31.89 -26.89
C LEU A 765 8.27 30.50 -26.51
N VAL A 766 8.75 30.35 -25.28
CA VAL A 766 9.00 29.04 -24.67
C VAL A 766 8.02 28.83 -23.53
N VAL A 767 7.35 27.67 -23.49
CA VAL A 767 6.47 27.29 -22.38
C VAL A 767 7.10 26.12 -21.63
N ILE A 768 7.57 26.38 -20.42
CA ILE A 768 8.21 25.37 -19.56
C ILE A 768 7.15 24.77 -18.64
N VAL A 769 6.96 23.45 -18.69
CA VAL A 769 5.91 22.75 -17.95
C VAL A 769 6.53 21.77 -16.97
N GLY A 770 6.65 22.17 -15.70
CA GLY A 770 7.18 21.30 -14.65
C GLY A 770 8.66 20.94 -14.82
N ALA A 771 9.44 21.77 -15.52
CA ALA A 771 10.87 21.56 -15.73
C ALA A 771 11.66 22.66 -15.01
N ASN A 772 12.63 22.26 -14.19
CA ASN A 772 13.48 23.19 -13.43
C ASN A 772 14.96 22.94 -13.76
N ASP A 773 15.54 21.82 -13.31
CA ASP A 773 16.99 21.58 -13.45
C ASP A 773 17.46 21.50 -14.90
N VAL A 774 16.64 20.92 -15.79
CA VAL A 774 16.98 20.70 -17.21
C VAL A 774 16.97 21.97 -18.05
N VAL A 775 16.47 23.09 -17.50
CA VAL A 775 16.46 24.42 -18.14
C VAL A 775 17.27 25.43 -17.33
N ASN A 776 18.00 24.99 -16.30
CA ASN A 776 18.64 25.86 -15.33
C ASN A 776 20.01 26.37 -15.84
N PRO A 777 20.16 27.68 -16.18
CA PRO A 777 21.42 28.23 -16.70
C PRO A 777 22.59 28.19 -15.71
N ALA A 778 22.32 27.96 -14.41
CA ALA A 778 23.36 27.75 -13.41
C ALA A 778 24.25 26.53 -13.76
N ALA A 779 23.76 25.56 -14.54
CA ALA A 779 24.57 24.46 -15.05
C ALA A 779 25.82 24.92 -15.83
N ASN A 780 25.76 26.09 -16.48
CA ASN A 780 26.87 26.62 -17.27
C ASN A 780 27.83 27.51 -16.47
N THR A 781 27.42 27.99 -15.29
CA THR A 781 28.10 29.13 -14.62
C THR A 781 28.38 28.91 -13.13
N ALA A 782 27.63 28.04 -12.45
CA ALA A 782 27.75 27.81 -11.02
C ALA A 782 28.66 26.61 -10.72
N GLU A 783 29.98 26.84 -10.78
CA GLU A 783 31.02 25.85 -10.44
C GLU A 783 30.78 25.22 -9.05
N GLY A 784 30.88 23.89 -8.97
CA GLY A 784 30.72 23.14 -7.72
C GLY A 784 29.28 22.74 -7.38
N THR A 785 28.29 23.13 -8.19
CA THR A 785 26.90 22.66 -8.02
C THR A 785 26.68 21.30 -8.70
N PRO A 786 25.70 20.48 -8.25
CA PRO A 786 25.41 19.17 -8.84
C PRO A 786 25.03 19.19 -10.34
N ILE A 787 24.60 20.35 -10.86
CA ILE A 787 24.24 20.55 -12.26
C ILE A 787 25.36 21.19 -13.08
N TYR A 788 26.48 21.58 -12.47
CA TYR A 788 27.57 22.22 -13.21
C TYR A 788 28.16 21.28 -14.27
N GLY A 789 28.16 21.73 -15.53
CA GLY A 789 28.56 20.94 -16.69
C GLY A 789 27.50 19.97 -17.20
N MET A 790 26.30 19.94 -16.60
CA MET A 790 25.16 19.21 -17.15
C MET A 790 24.67 19.91 -18.41
N PRO A 791 24.48 19.19 -19.54
CA PRO A 791 23.79 19.76 -20.69
C PRO A 791 22.37 20.19 -20.29
N ILE A 792 21.93 21.34 -20.77
CA ILE A 792 20.60 21.89 -20.50
C ILE A 792 19.92 22.29 -21.81
N LEU A 793 18.60 22.42 -21.75
CA LEU A 793 17.82 23.11 -22.76
C LEU A 793 18.01 24.62 -22.58
N GLU A 794 18.53 25.29 -23.61
CA GLU A 794 18.87 26.73 -23.59
C GLU A 794 17.62 27.63 -23.70
N ALA A 795 16.57 27.32 -22.93
CA ALA A 795 15.32 28.04 -22.88
C ALA A 795 15.50 29.52 -22.49
N ASP A 796 16.59 29.83 -21.79
CA ASP A 796 16.97 31.20 -21.48
C ASP A 796 17.26 32.02 -22.73
N ARG A 797 17.62 31.44 -23.88
CA ARG A 797 17.91 32.21 -25.11
C ARG A 797 16.67 32.72 -25.85
N ALA A 798 15.47 32.30 -25.46
CA ALA A 798 14.23 32.69 -26.11
C ALA A 798 13.81 34.14 -25.86
N LYS A 799 12.95 34.67 -26.74
CA LYS A 799 12.46 36.06 -26.66
C LYS A 799 11.52 36.29 -25.46
N ALA A 800 10.71 35.29 -25.11
CA ALA A 800 9.86 35.29 -23.94
C ALA A 800 9.69 33.86 -23.41
N VAL A 801 9.50 33.71 -22.11
CA VAL A 801 9.33 32.40 -21.46
C VAL A 801 8.15 32.45 -20.51
N ILE A 802 7.27 31.45 -20.56
CA ILE A 802 6.24 31.21 -19.56
C ILE A 802 6.60 29.95 -18.81
N ILE A 803 6.63 30.01 -17.47
CA ILE A 803 7.03 28.88 -16.62
C ILE A 803 5.85 28.43 -15.77
N CYS A 804 5.39 27.20 -16.01
CA CYS A 804 4.34 26.51 -15.29
C CYS A 804 4.95 25.52 -14.28
N ASN A 805 5.48 26.05 -13.18
CA ASN A 805 6.07 25.27 -12.10
C ASN A 805 5.27 25.44 -10.79
N TYR A 806 5.35 24.46 -9.91
CA TYR A 806 4.56 24.46 -8.67
C TYR A 806 4.89 25.64 -7.76
N ASP A 807 6.18 25.96 -7.64
CA ASP A 807 6.71 27.09 -6.91
C ASP A 807 8.05 27.54 -7.54
N GLU A 808 8.69 28.56 -6.97
CA GLU A 808 9.99 29.06 -7.41
C GLU A 808 11.18 28.30 -6.77
N LYS A 809 10.91 27.24 -6.00
CA LYS A 809 11.98 26.55 -5.26
C LYS A 809 12.91 25.81 -6.22
N PRO A 810 14.15 25.54 -5.79
CA PRO A 810 15.07 24.67 -6.53
C PRO A 810 14.44 23.35 -6.95
N GLY A 811 14.88 22.83 -8.10
CA GLY A 811 14.49 21.52 -8.59
C GLY A 811 15.08 20.39 -7.76
N TYR A 812 15.10 19.19 -8.35
CA TYR A 812 15.67 18.01 -7.69
C TYR A 812 17.14 18.20 -7.31
N ALA A 813 17.88 19.00 -8.09
CA ALA A 813 19.30 19.26 -7.82
C ALA A 813 19.55 20.23 -6.66
N GLY A 814 18.52 20.89 -6.11
CA GLY A 814 18.68 21.83 -5.00
C GLY A 814 19.42 23.13 -5.37
N VAL A 815 19.51 23.46 -6.66
CA VAL A 815 20.15 24.68 -7.16
C VAL A 815 19.08 25.67 -7.62
N ASP A 816 19.17 26.92 -7.16
CA ASP A 816 18.30 28.01 -7.61
C ASP A 816 18.40 28.18 -9.13
N ASN A 817 17.30 28.59 -9.77
CA ASN A 817 17.25 28.73 -11.22
C ASN A 817 17.31 30.21 -11.63
N PRO A 818 18.45 30.72 -12.13
CA PRO A 818 18.59 32.12 -12.53
C PRO A 818 17.57 32.54 -13.60
N LEU A 819 17.04 31.59 -14.39
CA LEU A 819 16.02 31.85 -15.40
C LEU A 819 14.79 32.53 -14.81
N TYR A 820 14.36 32.19 -13.59
CA TYR A 820 13.13 32.72 -12.99
C TYR A 820 13.17 34.24 -12.78
N THR A 821 14.36 34.80 -12.66
CA THR A 821 14.57 36.24 -12.43
C THR A 821 14.88 37.00 -13.71
N LYS A 822 14.94 36.33 -14.86
CA LYS A 822 15.29 36.95 -16.14
C LYS A 822 14.15 37.85 -16.65
N PRO A 823 14.44 39.07 -17.14
CA PRO A 823 13.44 39.89 -17.80
C PRO A 823 12.82 39.19 -19.02
N GLY A 824 11.49 39.19 -19.15
CA GLY A 824 10.75 38.49 -20.20
C GLY A 824 10.26 37.08 -19.81
N VAL A 825 10.46 36.68 -18.54
CA VAL A 825 9.92 35.46 -17.95
C VAL A 825 8.65 35.76 -17.18
N ILE A 826 7.59 35.00 -17.47
CA ILE A 826 6.31 35.04 -16.76
C ILE A 826 6.18 33.77 -15.93
N MET A 827 6.09 33.91 -14.61
CA MET A 827 5.90 32.79 -13.70
C MET A 827 4.40 32.54 -13.50
N MET A 828 3.96 31.32 -13.80
CA MET A 828 2.64 30.81 -13.47
C MET A 828 2.79 29.70 -12.43
N LEU A 829 2.66 30.07 -11.16
CA LEU A 829 2.87 29.16 -10.03
C LEU A 829 1.64 28.30 -9.76
N GLY A 830 1.86 27.04 -9.41
CA GLY A 830 0.82 26.08 -9.04
C GLY A 830 0.94 24.75 -9.80
N ASP A 831 0.00 23.85 -9.54
CA ASP A 831 -0.04 22.55 -10.21
C ASP A 831 0.00 22.72 -11.74
N ALA A 832 0.89 21.97 -12.42
CA ALA A 832 1.13 22.14 -13.84
C ALA A 832 -0.12 21.91 -14.70
N ALA A 833 -1.06 21.06 -14.25
CA ALA A 833 -2.31 20.85 -14.96
C ALA A 833 -3.26 22.05 -14.80
N GLN A 834 -3.17 22.81 -13.72
CA GLN A 834 -3.95 24.04 -13.52
C GLN A 834 -3.37 25.20 -14.34
N THR A 835 -2.07 25.42 -14.25
CA THR A 835 -1.37 26.54 -14.91
C THR A 835 -1.37 26.40 -16.43
N VAL A 836 -1.09 25.21 -16.96
CA VAL A 836 -1.25 24.93 -18.40
C VAL A 836 -2.72 25.03 -18.80
N GLY A 837 -3.65 24.58 -17.96
CA GLY A 837 -5.09 24.74 -18.22
C GLY A 837 -5.53 26.21 -18.33
N ASN A 838 -4.90 27.11 -17.59
CA ASN A 838 -5.11 28.55 -17.74
C ASN A 838 -4.52 29.07 -19.05
N LEU A 839 -3.31 28.63 -19.43
CA LEU A 839 -2.73 28.97 -20.72
C LEU A 839 -3.60 28.51 -21.89
N VAL A 840 -4.22 27.33 -21.82
CA VAL A 840 -5.17 26.85 -22.85
C VAL A 840 -6.33 27.83 -23.01
N LYS A 841 -6.90 28.33 -21.91
CA LYS A 841 -8.00 29.32 -21.93
C LYS A 841 -7.56 30.67 -22.52
N LEU A 842 -6.35 31.12 -22.15
CA LEU A 842 -5.79 32.37 -22.67
C LEU A 842 -5.45 32.24 -24.16
N ALA A 843 -4.88 31.11 -24.57
CA ALA A 843 -4.54 30.80 -25.95
C ALA A 843 -5.79 30.63 -26.82
N SER A 844 -6.89 30.05 -26.32
CA SER A 844 -8.14 29.96 -27.07
C SER A 844 -8.88 31.30 -27.22
N GLY A 845 -8.42 32.37 -26.57
CA GLY A 845 -8.97 33.73 -26.70
C GLY A 845 -10.15 34.03 -25.80
N ALA A 846 -10.36 33.25 -24.74
CA ALA A 846 -11.38 33.52 -23.74
C ALA A 846 -10.85 34.53 -22.70
N ALA A 847 -11.18 35.82 -22.85
CA ALA A 847 -11.12 36.74 -21.71
C ALA A 847 -12.13 36.26 -20.63
N PRO A 848 -11.84 36.42 -19.32
CA PRO A 848 -12.72 35.97 -18.26
C PRO A 848 -13.98 36.84 -18.21
N ALA A 849 -14.98 36.52 -19.03
CA ALA A 849 -16.32 37.04 -18.87
C ALA A 849 -17.33 36.10 -19.53
N ALA A 850 -18.41 35.91 -18.80
CA ALA A 850 -19.62 35.22 -19.20
C ALA A 850 -20.07 35.50 -20.65
N SER A 851 -20.79 34.51 -21.18
CA SER A 851 -21.80 34.59 -22.25
C SER A 851 -21.34 34.50 -23.71
N ALA A 852 -21.11 33.25 -24.14
CA ALA A 852 -21.74 32.72 -25.36
C ALA A 852 -22.12 31.22 -25.21
N GLU A 853 -21.38 30.44 -24.41
CA GLU A 853 -21.86 29.14 -23.88
C GLU A 853 -22.84 29.31 -22.71
N ALA A 854 -22.78 30.44 -21.99
CA ALA A 854 -23.68 30.72 -20.86
C ALA A 854 -25.16 30.91 -21.24
N ALA A 855 -25.58 30.69 -22.50
CA ALA A 855 -26.98 30.61 -22.88
C ALA A 855 -27.49 29.15 -22.91
N SER A 856 -26.66 28.18 -23.31
CA SER A 856 -26.99 26.75 -23.17
C SER A 856 -26.55 26.21 -21.79
N GLU A 857 -25.39 26.62 -21.27
CA GLU A 857 -24.96 26.28 -19.90
C GLU A 857 -25.87 26.89 -18.84
N LYS A 858 -26.47 28.09 -19.03
CA LYS A 858 -27.45 28.60 -18.06
C LYS A 858 -28.78 27.84 -18.11
N ALA A 859 -29.19 27.32 -19.27
CA ALA A 859 -30.40 26.51 -19.38
C ALA A 859 -30.18 25.10 -18.82
N GLU A 860 -29.07 24.45 -19.16
CA GLU A 860 -28.69 23.12 -18.65
C GLU A 860 -28.29 23.14 -17.17
N ALA A 861 -27.59 24.19 -16.69
CA ALA A 861 -27.31 24.36 -15.27
C ALA A 861 -28.55 24.79 -14.47
N GLN A 862 -29.53 25.48 -15.07
CA GLN A 862 -30.83 25.73 -14.43
C GLN A 862 -31.63 24.43 -14.28
N ASP A 863 -31.67 23.59 -15.32
CA ASP A 863 -32.35 22.29 -15.28
C ASP A 863 -31.67 21.31 -14.31
N ALA A 864 -30.34 21.22 -14.30
CA ALA A 864 -29.61 20.40 -13.33
C ALA A 864 -29.76 20.90 -11.88
N THR A 865 -29.70 22.22 -11.67
CA THR A 865 -29.94 22.82 -10.33
C THR A 865 -31.38 22.60 -9.87
N GLN A 866 -32.35 22.68 -10.78
CA GLN A 866 -33.75 22.40 -10.48
C GLN A 866 -33.98 20.92 -10.18
N ALA A 867 -33.38 20.01 -10.95
CA ALA A 867 -33.44 18.57 -10.70
C ALA A 867 -32.83 18.22 -9.34
N LEU A 868 -31.64 18.74 -9.00
CA LEU A 868 -31.01 18.55 -7.69
C LEU A 868 -31.85 19.08 -6.52
N LYS A 869 -32.58 20.19 -6.72
CA LYS A 869 -33.41 20.82 -5.68
C LYS A 869 -34.78 20.18 -5.47
N THR A 870 -35.32 19.50 -6.49
CA THR A 870 -36.70 18.97 -6.47
C THR A 870 -36.79 17.46 -6.44
N ALA A 871 -35.71 16.74 -6.76
CA ALA A 871 -35.69 15.28 -6.77
C ALA A 871 -35.92 14.70 -5.37
N LYS A 872 -36.81 13.71 -5.28
CA LYS A 872 -37.06 12.95 -4.06
C LYS A 872 -36.50 11.54 -4.14
N ASN A 873 -36.46 10.96 -5.34
CA ASN A 873 -35.85 9.65 -5.57
C ASN A 873 -34.62 9.81 -6.45
N VAL A 874 -33.43 9.73 -5.84
CA VAL A 874 -32.15 9.90 -6.54
C VAL A 874 -31.40 8.57 -6.61
N ILE A 875 -30.88 8.24 -7.79
CA ILE A 875 -30.01 7.07 -7.98
C ILE A 875 -28.64 7.54 -8.45
N ILE A 876 -27.59 7.20 -7.71
CA ILE A 876 -26.21 7.49 -8.10
C ILE A 876 -25.59 6.24 -8.72
N VAL A 877 -25.00 6.39 -9.92
CA VAL A 877 -24.30 5.31 -10.62
C VAL A 877 -22.80 5.55 -10.54
N PRO A 878 -22.07 4.93 -9.59
CA PRO A 878 -20.62 5.03 -9.51
C PRO A 878 -19.94 4.21 -10.61
N GLY A 879 -18.87 4.77 -11.19
CA GLY A 879 -18.06 4.12 -12.21
C GLY A 879 -16.56 4.30 -12.00
N TYR A 880 -15.77 3.79 -12.94
CA TYR A 880 -14.31 3.81 -12.82
C TYR A 880 -13.73 5.24 -12.80
N GLY A 881 -14.36 6.21 -13.46
CA GLY A 881 -13.94 7.61 -13.38
C GLY A 881 -14.02 8.20 -11.97
N MET A 882 -14.99 7.76 -11.14
CA MET A 882 -15.03 8.12 -9.72
C MET A 882 -13.81 7.59 -8.97
N ALA A 883 -13.40 6.35 -9.26
CA ALA A 883 -12.24 5.71 -8.63
C ALA A 883 -10.92 6.37 -9.05
N LEU A 884 -10.78 6.74 -10.33
CA LEU A 884 -9.62 7.48 -10.83
C LEU A 884 -9.47 8.83 -10.12
N ALA A 885 -10.59 9.54 -9.91
CA ALA A 885 -10.61 10.84 -9.25
C ALA A 885 -10.55 10.75 -7.71
N GLN A 886 -10.54 9.54 -7.12
CA GLN A 886 -10.64 9.32 -5.66
C GLN A 886 -11.83 10.09 -5.04
N ALA A 887 -12.96 10.14 -5.75
CA ALA A 887 -14.07 11.04 -5.45
C ALA A 887 -15.18 10.40 -4.58
N GLN A 888 -14.95 9.20 -4.01
CA GLN A 888 -15.94 8.47 -3.21
C GLN A 888 -16.48 9.27 -2.03
N HIS A 889 -15.63 10.05 -1.35
CA HIS A 889 -16.06 10.91 -0.24
C HIS A 889 -16.93 12.08 -0.70
N LYS A 890 -16.68 12.63 -1.90
CA LYS A 890 -17.52 13.69 -2.48
C LYS A 890 -18.88 13.15 -2.92
N VAL A 891 -18.92 11.92 -3.42
CA VAL A 891 -20.17 11.22 -3.71
C VAL A 891 -21.01 11.01 -2.45
N LYS A 892 -20.39 10.63 -1.31
CA LYS A 892 -21.11 10.57 -0.04
C LYS A 892 -21.58 11.95 0.42
N GLN A 893 -20.74 12.98 0.37
CA GLN A 893 -21.13 14.34 0.72
C GLN A 893 -22.31 14.86 -0.12
N LEU A 894 -22.35 14.53 -1.41
CA LEU A 894 -23.47 14.92 -2.28
C LEU A 894 -24.75 14.19 -1.87
N ALA A 895 -24.65 12.90 -1.56
CA ALA A 895 -25.78 12.14 -1.05
C ALA A 895 -26.29 12.71 0.28
N ASP A 896 -25.40 13.04 1.23
CA ASP A 896 -25.76 13.64 2.52
C ASP A 896 -26.55 14.95 2.33
N VAL A 897 -26.09 15.82 1.43
CA VAL A 897 -26.77 17.10 1.14
C VAL A 897 -28.17 16.88 0.53
N LEU A 898 -28.33 15.84 -0.30
CA LEU A 898 -29.64 15.49 -0.89
C LEU A 898 -30.57 14.83 0.14
N GLU A 899 -30.03 13.98 1.03
CA GLU A 899 -30.75 13.33 2.12
C GLU A 899 -31.22 14.33 3.18
N GLU A 900 -30.38 15.31 3.54
CA GLU A 900 -30.75 16.44 4.42
C GLU A 900 -31.95 17.23 3.89
N ARG A 901 -32.14 17.23 2.57
CA ARG A 901 -33.28 17.87 1.88
C ARG A 901 -34.50 16.96 1.73
N GLY A 902 -34.44 15.74 2.25
CA GLY A 902 -35.54 14.78 2.24
C GLY A 902 -35.61 13.93 0.97
N ALA A 903 -34.54 13.86 0.16
CA ALA A 903 -34.44 12.89 -0.92
C ALA A 903 -33.98 11.52 -0.38
N THR A 904 -34.48 10.44 -0.98
CA THR A 904 -33.94 9.09 -0.82
C THR A 904 -32.87 8.86 -1.88
N VAL A 905 -31.64 8.59 -1.44
CA VAL A 905 -30.50 8.33 -2.33
C VAL A 905 -30.17 6.84 -2.30
N ASN A 906 -30.09 6.22 -3.47
CA ASN A 906 -29.63 4.84 -3.64
C ASN A 906 -28.49 4.79 -4.65
N TYR A 907 -27.63 3.79 -4.55
CA TYR A 907 -26.48 3.60 -5.42
C TYR A 907 -26.70 2.38 -6.30
N ALA A 908 -26.69 2.58 -7.61
CA ALA A 908 -26.84 1.49 -8.57
C ALA A 908 -25.46 0.90 -8.87
N ILE A 909 -25.20 -0.31 -8.38
CA ILE A 909 -23.91 -0.97 -8.53
C ILE A 909 -23.97 -1.93 -9.72
N HIS A 910 -23.10 -1.67 -10.70
CA HIS A 910 -22.85 -2.62 -11.78
C HIS A 910 -21.66 -3.54 -11.42
N PRO A 911 -21.74 -4.87 -11.59
CA PRO A 911 -20.70 -5.81 -11.17
C PRO A 911 -19.37 -5.64 -11.93
N VAL A 912 -19.41 -5.01 -13.11
CA VAL A 912 -18.21 -4.66 -13.90
C VAL A 912 -17.84 -3.17 -13.84
N ALA A 913 -18.48 -2.37 -12.97
CA ALA A 913 -18.04 -1.00 -12.74
C ALA A 913 -16.68 -1.01 -12.01
N GLY A 914 -15.61 -0.67 -12.74
CA GLY A 914 -14.24 -0.61 -12.22
C GLY A 914 -13.33 -1.75 -12.70
N ARG A 915 -12.12 -1.87 -12.11
CA ARG A 915 -11.12 -2.88 -12.51
C ARG A 915 -11.30 -4.26 -11.86
N MET A 916 -12.20 -4.39 -10.89
CA MET A 916 -12.52 -5.65 -10.23
C MET A 916 -13.99 -5.71 -9.78
N PRO A 917 -14.62 -6.89 -9.70
CA PRO A 917 -15.97 -7.00 -9.16
C PRO A 917 -16.06 -6.51 -7.72
N GLY A 918 -17.11 -5.75 -7.40
CA GLY A 918 -17.31 -5.15 -6.08
C GLY A 918 -16.44 -3.91 -5.80
N HIS A 919 -15.68 -3.42 -6.78
CA HIS A 919 -14.78 -2.27 -6.61
C HIS A 919 -15.53 -1.02 -6.12
N MET A 920 -16.70 -0.71 -6.70
CA MET A 920 -17.50 0.43 -6.27
C MET A 920 -18.05 0.24 -4.85
N ASN A 921 -18.41 -0.98 -4.46
CA ASN A 921 -18.89 -1.26 -3.10
C ASN A 921 -17.80 -0.99 -2.05
N VAL A 922 -16.55 -1.32 -2.35
CA VAL A 922 -15.42 -1.05 -1.43
C VAL A 922 -15.17 0.44 -1.30
N LEU A 923 -15.14 1.19 -2.40
CA LEU A 923 -14.89 2.63 -2.38
C LEU A 923 -16.03 3.40 -1.70
N LEU A 924 -17.28 3.05 -1.97
CA LEU A 924 -18.41 3.67 -1.30
C LEU A 924 -18.47 3.27 0.19
N ALA A 925 -18.08 2.04 0.55
CA ALA A 925 -17.96 1.65 1.94
C ALA A 925 -16.82 2.39 2.67
N GLU A 926 -15.68 2.64 2.01
CA GLU A 926 -14.61 3.51 2.52
C GLU A 926 -15.10 4.94 2.76
N ALA A 927 -16.04 5.41 1.94
CA ALA A 927 -16.69 6.71 2.11
C ALA A 927 -17.84 6.71 3.14
N ASN A 928 -18.07 5.63 3.90
CA ASN A 928 -19.18 5.47 4.85
C ASN A 928 -20.59 5.49 4.19
N VAL A 929 -20.74 4.92 3.00
CA VAL A 929 -22.05 4.59 2.43
C VAL A 929 -22.52 3.25 2.96
N ASP A 930 -23.73 3.20 3.52
CA ASP A 930 -24.32 1.97 4.03
C ASP A 930 -24.67 0.98 2.91
N TYR A 931 -24.38 -0.30 3.14
CA TYR A 931 -24.58 -1.37 2.14
C TYR A 931 -26.04 -1.54 1.71
N GLU A 932 -27.00 -1.14 2.53
CA GLU A 932 -28.43 -1.23 2.20
C GLU A 932 -28.82 -0.31 1.03
N HIS A 933 -28.07 0.77 0.83
CA HIS A 933 -28.25 1.69 -0.29
C HIS A 933 -27.45 1.26 -1.53
N LEU A 934 -26.58 0.24 -1.43
CA LEU A 934 -25.82 -0.30 -2.56
C LEU A 934 -26.63 -1.39 -3.25
N LEU A 935 -27.41 -1.01 -4.25
CA LEU A 935 -28.35 -1.88 -4.93
C LEU A 935 -27.73 -2.55 -6.16
N GLU A 936 -27.82 -3.87 -6.22
CA GLU A 936 -27.42 -4.67 -7.38
C GLU A 936 -28.40 -4.49 -8.55
N MET A 937 -27.95 -4.75 -9.76
CA MET A 937 -28.68 -4.51 -11.02
C MET A 937 -30.12 -5.03 -11.02
N ASP A 938 -30.35 -6.27 -10.60
CA ASP A 938 -31.69 -6.89 -10.59
C ASP A 938 -32.68 -6.15 -9.67
N THR A 939 -32.16 -5.46 -8.65
CA THR A 939 -32.96 -4.70 -7.68
C THR A 939 -33.16 -3.26 -8.16
N VAL A 940 -32.11 -2.63 -8.69
CA VAL A 940 -32.14 -1.19 -9.04
C VAL A 940 -32.69 -0.90 -10.43
N ASN A 941 -32.57 -1.83 -11.40
CA ASN A 941 -33.06 -1.59 -12.77
C ASN A 941 -34.56 -1.28 -12.85
N PRO A 942 -35.45 -1.99 -12.11
CA PRO A 942 -36.87 -1.62 -12.05
C PRO A 942 -37.12 -0.21 -11.49
N MET A 943 -36.20 0.33 -10.68
CA MET A 943 -36.37 1.61 -9.99
C MET A 943 -36.01 2.82 -10.86
N PHE A 944 -35.23 2.65 -11.95
CA PHE A 944 -34.84 3.79 -12.80
C PHE A 944 -36.02 4.52 -13.43
N ALA A 945 -37.12 3.83 -13.73
CA ALA A 945 -38.33 4.46 -14.29
C ALA A 945 -39.03 5.42 -13.31
N ASP A 946 -38.88 5.18 -12.00
CA ASP A 946 -39.47 5.98 -10.93
C ASP A 946 -38.47 6.99 -10.32
N ALA A 947 -37.21 6.96 -10.76
CA ALA A 947 -36.17 7.88 -10.33
C ALA A 947 -36.42 9.30 -10.88
N ASP A 948 -36.43 10.29 -9.98
CA ASP A 948 -36.56 11.69 -10.35
C ASP A 948 -35.25 12.22 -10.94
N LEU A 949 -34.12 11.72 -10.46
CA LEU A 949 -32.79 12.10 -10.91
C LEU A 949 -31.83 10.90 -10.83
N VAL A 950 -31.05 10.69 -11.90
CA VAL A 950 -29.90 9.78 -11.90
C VAL A 950 -28.62 10.58 -12.02
N ILE A 951 -27.63 10.32 -11.16
CA ILE A 951 -26.31 10.97 -11.23
C ILE A 951 -25.27 9.90 -11.54
N ILE A 952 -24.75 9.92 -12.76
CA ILE A 952 -23.70 9.01 -13.24
C ILE A 952 -22.35 9.63 -12.95
N VAL A 953 -21.48 8.92 -12.22
CA VAL A 953 -20.16 9.42 -11.80
C VAL A 953 -19.07 8.52 -12.36
N GLY A 954 -18.50 8.90 -13.50
CA GLY A 954 -17.39 8.16 -14.11
C GLY A 954 -17.78 6.79 -14.68
N ALA A 955 -19.04 6.59 -15.06
CA ALA A 955 -19.55 5.35 -15.66
C ALA A 955 -20.00 5.62 -17.10
N ASN A 956 -19.46 4.88 -18.06
CA ASN A 956 -19.81 4.99 -19.49
C ASN A 956 -20.39 3.68 -20.01
N ASP A 957 -19.58 2.62 -20.14
CA ASP A 957 -20.03 1.36 -20.76
C ASP A 957 -21.18 0.69 -20.01
N VAL A 958 -21.18 0.76 -18.67
CA VAL A 958 -22.18 0.10 -17.81
C VAL A 958 -23.56 0.75 -17.83
N VAL A 959 -23.69 1.93 -18.44
CA VAL A 959 -24.95 2.66 -18.63
C VAL A 959 -25.26 2.84 -20.12
N ASN A 960 -24.48 2.24 -21.03
CA ASN A 960 -24.56 2.52 -22.47
C ASN A 960 -25.71 1.74 -23.13
N PRO A 961 -26.78 2.40 -23.60
CA PRO A 961 -27.93 1.73 -24.22
C PRO A 961 -27.61 0.98 -25.52
N ALA A 962 -26.48 1.28 -26.17
CA ALA A 962 -26.03 0.57 -27.36
C ALA A 962 -25.80 -0.93 -27.09
N ALA A 963 -25.60 -1.35 -25.84
CA ALA A 963 -25.57 -2.75 -25.45
C ALA A 963 -26.82 -3.55 -25.88
N ASN A 964 -27.98 -2.88 -26.02
CA ASN A 964 -29.24 -3.51 -26.41
C ASN A 964 -29.47 -3.54 -27.93
N THR A 965 -28.78 -2.69 -28.71
CA THR A 965 -29.14 -2.41 -30.11
C THR A 965 -27.98 -2.52 -31.10
N ALA A 966 -26.73 -2.36 -30.67
CA ALA A 966 -25.57 -2.32 -31.54
C ALA A 966 -24.94 -3.71 -31.75
N GLU A 967 -25.60 -4.55 -32.56
CA GLU A 967 -25.14 -5.89 -32.92
C GLU A 967 -23.68 -5.91 -33.43
N GLY A 968 -22.87 -6.83 -32.90
CA GLY A 968 -21.47 -6.99 -33.29
C GLY A 968 -20.46 -6.13 -32.51
N THR A 969 -20.92 -5.29 -31.58
CA THR A 969 -20.04 -4.54 -30.68
C THR A 969 -19.69 -5.33 -29.40
N PRO A 970 -18.56 -5.04 -28.72
CA PRO A 970 -18.16 -5.76 -27.49
C PRO A 970 -19.15 -5.67 -26.33
N ILE A 971 -20.04 -4.67 -26.32
CA ILE A 971 -21.09 -4.49 -25.30
C ILE A 971 -22.44 -5.09 -25.69
N TYR A 972 -22.61 -5.59 -26.92
CA TYR A 972 -23.90 -6.12 -27.36
C TYR A 972 -24.31 -7.35 -26.53
N GLY A 973 -25.47 -7.26 -25.89
CA GLY A 973 -25.98 -8.28 -24.95
C GLY A 973 -25.39 -8.20 -23.54
N MET A 974 -24.53 -7.21 -23.25
CA MET A 974 -24.08 -6.92 -21.89
C MET A 974 -25.25 -6.35 -21.07
N PRO A 975 -25.55 -6.88 -19.88
CA PRO A 975 -26.48 -6.23 -18.96
C PRO A 975 -25.97 -4.81 -18.67
N ILE A 976 -26.86 -3.82 -18.65
CA ILE A 976 -26.53 -2.43 -18.30
C ILE A 976 -27.47 -1.92 -17.20
N LEU A 977 -27.03 -0.86 -16.52
CA LEU A 977 -27.91 -0.06 -15.69
C LEU A 977 -28.79 0.82 -16.59
N GLU A 978 -30.10 0.67 -16.48
CA GLU A 978 -31.09 1.32 -17.34
C GLU A 978 -31.32 2.80 -16.95
N ALA A 979 -30.22 3.53 -16.75
CA ALA A 979 -30.22 4.95 -16.36
C ALA A 979 -30.95 5.84 -17.38
N ASP A 980 -31.06 5.38 -18.63
CA ASP A 980 -31.82 6.08 -19.65
C ASP A 980 -33.32 6.13 -19.34
N ARG A 981 -33.87 5.25 -18.49
CA ARG A 981 -35.31 5.26 -18.15
C ARG A 981 -35.71 6.35 -17.15
N ALA A 982 -34.76 7.07 -16.57
CA ALA A 982 -35.03 8.11 -15.58
C ALA A 982 -35.57 9.41 -16.18
N LYS A 983 -36.21 10.23 -15.32
CA LYS A 983 -36.81 11.51 -15.74
C LYS A 983 -35.76 12.57 -16.08
N ALA A 984 -34.66 12.60 -15.33
CA ALA A 984 -33.50 13.46 -15.55
C ALA A 984 -32.22 12.69 -15.24
N VAL A 985 -31.16 12.95 -16.01
CA VAL A 985 -29.85 12.30 -15.81
C VAL A 985 -28.76 13.36 -15.83
N ILE A 986 -27.87 13.33 -14.85
CA ILE A 986 -26.65 14.14 -14.82
C ILE A 986 -25.47 13.20 -14.97
N ILE A 987 -24.56 13.48 -15.91
CA ILE A 987 -23.40 12.63 -16.20
C ILE A 987 -22.11 13.39 -15.92
N CYS A 988 -21.33 12.89 -14.97
CA CYS A 988 -20.02 13.38 -14.60
C CYS A 988 -18.94 12.46 -15.18
N ASN A 989 -18.70 12.55 -16.49
CA ASN A 989 -17.67 11.79 -17.20
C ASN A 989 -16.60 12.73 -17.75
N TYR A 990 -15.40 12.20 -18.02
CA TYR A 990 -14.26 13.03 -18.42
C TYR A 990 -14.45 13.72 -19.78
N ASP A 991 -14.99 13.00 -20.75
CA ASP A 991 -15.31 13.48 -22.08
C ASP A 991 -16.49 12.67 -22.68
N GLU A 992 -16.85 12.99 -23.92
CA GLU A 992 -17.89 12.28 -24.67
C GLU A 992 -17.39 11.00 -25.37
N LYS A 993 -16.09 10.68 -25.26
CA LYS A 993 -15.51 9.58 -26.02
C LYS A 993 -16.04 8.23 -25.52
N PRO A 994 -16.01 7.21 -26.39
CA PRO A 994 -16.31 5.84 -26.00
C PRO A 994 -15.57 5.39 -24.75
N GLY A 995 -16.25 4.59 -23.93
CA GLY A 995 -15.64 3.92 -22.78
C GLY A 995 -14.63 2.85 -23.19
N TYR A 996 -14.30 1.97 -22.25
CA TYR A 996 -13.34 0.88 -22.47
C TYR A 996 -13.74 -0.03 -23.65
N ALA A 997 -15.03 -0.15 -23.93
CA ALA A 997 -15.50 -0.98 -25.03
C ALA A 997 -15.39 -0.35 -26.43
N GLY A 998 -15.02 0.93 -26.54
CA GLY A 998 -14.86 1.60 -27.82
C GLY A 998 -16.16 1.83 -28.59
N VAL A 999 -17.30 1.85 -27.90
CA VAL A 999 -18.63 2.12 -28.47
C VAL A 999 -19.16 3.46 -27.96
N ASP A 1000 -19.65 4.30 -28.88
CA ASP A 1000 -20.30 5.57 -28.54
C ASP A 1000 -21.51 5.33 -27.63
N ASN A 1001 -21.82 6.29 -26.75
CA ASN A 1001 -22.91 6.17 -25.79
C ASN A 1001 -24.12 7.00 -26.21
N PRO A 1002 -25.20 6.38 -26.75
CA PRO A 1002 -26.40 7.11 -27.17
C PRO A 1002 -27.08 7.89 -26.03
N LEU A 1003 -26.80 7.56 -24.76
CA LEU A 1003 -27.34 8.27 -23.62
C LEU A 1003 -26.95 9.75 -23.61
N TYR A 1004 -25.77 10.11 -24.12
CA TYR A 1004 -25.28 11.49 -24.08
C TYR A 1004 -26.10 12.47 -24.92
N THR A 1005 -26.80 11.97 -25.94
CA THR A 1005 -27.61 12.79 -26.84
C THR A 1005 -29.10 12.73 -26.50
N LYS A 1006 -29.48 12.06 -25.42
CA LYS A 1006 -30.88 11.89 -25.02
C LYS A 1006 -31.43 13.18 -24.39
N PRO A 1007 -32.65 13.63 -24.75
CA PRO A 1007 -33.30 14.75 -24.07
C PRO A 1007 -33.48 14.48 -22.57
N GLY A 1008 -33.17 15.47 -21.73
CA GLY A 1008 -33.20 15.35 -20.26
C GLY A 1008 -31.90 14.88 -19.62
N VAL A 1009 -30.81 14.79 -20.40
CA VAL A 1009 -29.46 14.50 -19.92
C VAL A 1009 -28.63 15.79 -19.85
N THR A 1010 -27.98 16.03 -18.72
CA THR A 1010 -27.02 17.12 -18.54
C THR A 1010 -25.62 16.54 -18.40
N LEU A 1011 -24.69 16.99 -19.24
CA LEU A 1011 -23.28 16.55 -19.22
C LEU A 1011 -22.43 17.53 -18.41
N LEU A 1012 -21.71 17.02 -17.42
CA LEU A 1012 -20.69 17.74 -16.66
C LEU A 1012 -19.32 17.12 -16.97
N LEU A 1013 -18.76 17.53 -18.11
CA LEU A 1013 -17.51 16.99 -18.61
C LEU A 1013 -16.30 17.43 -17.77
N GLY A 1014 -15.32 16.54 -17.63
CA GLY A 1014 -14.07 16.75 -16.91
C GLY A 1014 -13.86 15.78 -15.74
N ASP A 1015 -12.87 16.09 -14.89
CA ASP A 1015 -12.58 15.26 -13.71
C ASP A 1015 -13.83 15.06 -12.83
N ALA A 1016 -14.14 13.81 -12.50
CA ALA A 1016 -15.35 13.48 -11.76
C ALA A 1016 -15.39 14.15 -10.37
N GLY A 1017 -14.24 14.37 -9.74
CA GLY A 1017 -14.12 15.09 -8.48
C GLY A 1017 -14.47 16.57 -8.62
N ALA A 1018 -14.08 17.22 -9.72
CA ALA A 1018 -14.44 18.61 -10.01
C ALA A 1018 -15.91 18.77 -10.40
N SER A 1019 -16.47 17.83 -11.17
CA SER A 1019 -17.91 17.81 -11.49
C SER A 1019 -18.76 17.63 -10.23
N LEU A 1020 -18.32 16.81 -9.28
CA LEU A 1020 -18.98 16.67 -7.97
C LEU A 1020 -18.90 17.93 -7.11
N ASP A 1021 -17.80 18.70 -7.15
CA ASP A 1021 -17.73 19.99 -6.44
C ASP A 1021 -18.74 20.99 -6.99
N LYS A 1022 -18.94 21.01 -8.31
CA LYS A 1022 -19.99 21.84 -8.95
C LYS A 1022 -21.38 21.40 -8.50
N LEU A 1023 -21.65 20.08 -8.48
CA LEU A 1023 -22.92 19.55 -8.01
C LEU A 1023 -23.17 19.86 -6.53
N LEU A 1024 -22.15 19.74 -5.68
CA LEU A 1024 -22.21 20.10 -4.27
C LEU A 1024 -22.51 21.59 -4.08
N ALA A 1025 -21.92 22.46 -4.89
CA ALA A 1025 -22.21 23.90 -4.87
C ALA A 1025 -23.64 24.22 -5.34
N MET A 1026 -24.18 23.46 -6.31
CA MET A 1026 -25.57 23.61 -6.78
C MET A 1026 -26.60 23.01 -5.81
N ALA A 1027 -26.20 21.95 -5.11
CA ALA A 1027 -27.01 21.21 -4.16
C ALA A 1027 -26.99 21.84 -2.75
N ARG A 1028 -26.03 22.70 -2.41
CA ARG A 1028 -26.08 23.56 -1.21
C ARG A 1028 -26.92 24.80 -1.49
#